data_AF-A0A7L1LKV1-F1
#
_entry.id   AF-A0A7L1LKV1-F1
#
_cell.length_a   1.000
_cell.length_b   1.000
_cell.length_c   1.000
_cell.angle_alpha   90.00
_cell.angle_beta   90.00
_cell.angle_gamma   90.00
#
_symmetry.space_group_name_H-M   'P 1'
#
loop_
_entity.id
_entity.type
_entity.pdbx_description
1 polymer ?
#
loop_
_entity_poly.entity_id
_entity_poly.type
_entity_poly.pdbx_seq_one_letter_code
_entity_poly.pdbx_strand_id
1 'polypeptide(L)'
;MCGNGNGDSRDDNLMPDGNLAQDAAELGQRWKVANQSRRCWDRCSGDWGRCRGDEGMKHKGEASCGLLTQRPGPFESCHATIDPDVYLKNCVYDLCVNDWLPAALCQALKAYADDCREEGIAVSDWRTAANCTLSCPKNSNYTACGTACPTTCNNAATPADCDASACVETCKCQEGFVFDADRCIPQAECGCLFEGRLHGLQEEFWGDNTCTKRCVCQAESRRAVCRQANCRAGEECRVEEGIQDCYPKSYGTCAAVGATHYESFDGGRFIFQGTCIYQFAGLCEKSRGLVDFQVLVQNGHQDDKRLSSIALVMVKVYGKNIIISQKQPGKITINGRLVNLPYRHRDGKISIYRGGREAVVETDFGLTVTYDWQNHVTVSVPSTYADALCGLCGNYNGNADDEMMMKNGQVTSNPDAFGHSWKVTDVPGCVEQSKVECPAIAAALRHQEVLKMSCGIIRQVDGPFGACHAHVDASKYFQNCVHDFCLFPDREGVMCLVIAGYAAACQAAGVTIGQWRTDDFCSISCPANSHYEICSQTCSRTCSSVYAPVKCPERCREGCVCDEGFVLSGDECVPVSQCGCLHQDFYYKVEETFFPSKQEKCQCQAGGAVGCQQISCPEGSEGKVIDGVFQCSSATLGACVVTGDRSYISFDGTAFNISGTCSYVLTETCAAENVQPFLVKIEKEARQKRKVSGIQALTVEVYGLTLTLTRGRRGEVMVDSISHHLPAILSKGRVQVHQHGMGVLLQTDFGLVVRYDLLHHVTVTVPQSYQGHLCGLCGNYNGQRHDDFLLPTDQQAPNAMVFGSAWKTPDASCGDDCSKDDCPVCTEEKVAVLQKPNYCGILTIPEGPFGSCHHLIDPALYFQACLHDLCLAEGDTHILCQSIQSYATACQDAGVIIEAWRRSSFCPLSCPANSSYSLCTNLCLKSCAGLRDASKCPKTCVEGCDCDKGYRFDGHGCVPEDNCGCFVDGKYYKPYESVLKENCQRRCTCVPGQGLTCSSHSCTDDETCEIRDGLLGC
;
A
#
# COMPACT_ATOMS: atom_id res chain seq x y z
N MET A 1 45.28 -3.37 -1.61
CA MET A 1 44.52 -2.09 -1.63
C MET A 1 45.25 -1.00 -0.86
N CYS A 2 45.67 -1.20 0.39
CA CYS A 2 46.37 -0.18 1.18
C CYS A 2 47.88 -0.02 0.86
N GLY A 3 48.33 -0.35 -0.35
CA GLY A 3 49.75 -0.32 -0.70
C GLY A 3 50.59 -1.44 -0.08
N ASN A 4 51.91 -1.30 -0.18
CA ASN A 4 52.91 -2.25 0.35
C ASN A 4 53.64 -1.72 1.60
N GLY A 5 53.38 -0.48 2.02
CA GLY A 5 53.90 0.12 3.24
C GLY A 5 55.40 0.45 3.21
N ASN A 6 56.04 0.54 2.05
CA ASN A 6 57.46 0.84 1.92
C ASN A 6 57.77 2.36 1.90
N GLY A 7 56.74 3.21 1.84
CA GLY A 7 56.86 4.67 1.77
C GLY A 7 57.09 5.26 0.37
N ASP A 8 57.03 4.45 -0.70
CA ASP A 8 57.08 4.91 -2.09
C ASP A 8 55.68 4.85 -2.72
N SER A 9 55.01 6.00 -2.81
CA SER A 9 53.64 6.08 -3.32
C SER A 9 53.48 5.65 -4.79
N ARG A 10 54.58 5.45 -5.53
CA ARG A 10 54.54 5.06 -6.95
C ARG A 10 54.29 3.57 -7.17
N ASP A 11 54.42 2.75 -6.12
CA ASP A 11 54.21 1.30 -6.21
C ASP A 11 53.05 0.79 -5.34
N ASP A 12 52.29 1.69 -4.71
CA ASP A 12 51.14 1.33 -3.88
C ASP A 12 49.98 0.66 -4.65
N ASN A 13 49.98 0.74 -5.98
CA ASN A 13 49.07 0.01 -6.87
C ASN A 13 49.66 -1.31 -7.41
N LEU A 14 50.63 -1.91 -6.70
CA LEU A 14 51.13 -3.26 -6.98
C LEU A 14 50.03 -4.33 -6.86
N MET A 15 49.93 -5.16 -7.90
CA MET A 15 49.09 -6.35 -7.95
C MET A 15 49.85 -7.58 -7.41
N PRO A 16 49.17 -8.69 -7.09
CA PRO A 16 49.83 -9.90 -6.54
C PRO A 16 50.87 -10.54 -7.46
N ASP A 17 50.83 -10.22 -8.77
CA ASP A 17 51.79 -10.69 -9.78
C ASP A 17 53.03 -9.79 -9.91
N GLY A 18 53.11 -8.70 -9.12
CA GLY A 18 54.23 -7.76 -9.12
C GLY A 18 54.14 -6.64 -10.18
N ASN A 19 53.05 -6.58 -10.95
CA ASN A 19 52.81 -5.49 -11.90
C ASN A 19 52.00 -4.36 -11.27
N LEU A 20 52.12 -3.14 -11.80
CA LEU A 20 51.30 -2.00 -11.39
C LEU A 20 49.93 -2.04 -12.10
N ALA A 21 48.85 -1.86 -11.35
CA ALA A 21 47.51 -1.76 -11.92
C ALA A 21 47.33 -0.44 -12.69
N GLN A 22 46.59 -0.46 -13.79
CA GLN A 22 46.31 0.73 -14.60
C GLN A 22 45.29 1.66 -13.96
N ASP A 23 44.36 1.10 -13.18
CA ASP A 23 43.35 1.82 -12.43
C ASP A 23 42.98 1.10 -11.13
N ALA A 24 42.18 1.77 -10.30
CA ALA A 24 41.74 1.25 -9.02
C ALA A 24 40.82 0.01 -9.14
N ALA A 25 40.07 -0.12 -10.25
CA ALA A 25 39.18 -1.26 -10.46
C ALA A 25 39.96 -2.54 -10.75
N GLU A 26 40.99 -2.45 -11.61
CA GLU A 26 41.93 -3.53 -11.85
C GLU A 26 42.66 -3.93 -10.57
N LEU A 27 43.13 -2.95 -9.77
CA LEU A 27 43.78 -3.21 -8.50
C LEU A 27 42.87 -4.00 -7.54
N GLY A 28 41.62 -3.57 -7.40
CA GLY A 28 40.63 -4.23 -6.54
C GLY A 28 40.27 -5.65 -7.00
N GLN A 29 40.12 -5.86 -8.31
CA GLN A 29 39.86 -7.18 -8.90
C GLN A 29 40.96 -8.19 -8.55
N ARG A 30 42.22 -7.77 -8.61
CA ARG A 30 43.37 -8.67 -8.46
C ARG A 30 43.64 -9.08 -7.02
N TRP A 31 43.23 -8.27 -6.04
CA TRP A 31 43.37 -8.55 -4.61
C TRP A 31 42.11 -9.20 -3.98
N LYS A 32 41.13 -9.59 -4.79
CA LYS A 32 39.87 -10.19 -4.35
C LYS A 32 40.06 -11.58 -3.71
N VAL A 33 39.39 -11.82 -2.59
CA VAL A 33 39.37 -13.12 -1.88
C VAL A 33 38.02 -13.81 -2.08
N ALA A 34 38.00 -15.10 -2.40
CA ALA A 34 36.77 -15.86 -2.60
C ALA A 34 36.16 -16.33 -1.26
N ASN A 35 34.94 -15.89 -0.94
CA ASN A 35 34.12 -16.46 0.14
C ASN A 35 33.15 -17.52 -0.43
N GLN A 36 32.69 -18.46 0.41
CA GLN A 36 31.71 -19.49 0.06
C GLN A 36 30.34 -18.92 -0.34
N SER A 37 30.07 -17.63 -0.10
CA SER A 37 28.94 -16.90 -0.69
C SER A 37 29.27 -16.46 -2.14
N ARG A 38 28.76 -17.21 -3.11
CA ARG A 38 29.08 -17.06 -4.54
C ARG A 38 28.35 -15.91 -5.24
N ARG A 39 28.62 -14.65 -4.89
CA ARG A 39 28.39 -13.49 -5.79
C ARG A 39 29.02 -12.19 -5.28
N CYS A 40 30.25 -11.92 -5.73
CA CYS A 40 30.84 -10.58 -5.72
C CYS A 40 31.11 -10.20 -7.18
N TRP A 41 30.49 -9.13 -7.66
CA TRP A 41 30.73 -8.56 -8.99
C TRP A 41 31.86 -7.53 -8.91
N ASP A 42 32.69 -7.47 -9.94
CA ASP A 42 33.88 -6.61 -9.99
C ASP A 42 33.98 -5.81 -11.30
N ARG A 43 32.93 -5.84 -12.14
CA ARG A 43 32.85 -5.10 -13.41
C ARG A 43 31.91 -3.92 -13.26
N CYS A 44 32.43 -2.72 -13.44
CA CYS A 44 31.64 -1.51 -13.67
C CYS A 44 31.35 -1.39 -15.18
N SER A 45 30.08 -1.43 -15.60
CA SER A 45 29.71 -1.29 -17.02
C SER A 45 29.07 0.09 -17.27
N GLY A 46 29.87 1.11 -17.61
CA GLY A 46 29.36 2.46 -17.92
C GLY A 46 30.38 3.58 -17.66
N ASP A 47 30.08 4.80 -18.10
CA ASP A 47 30.81 6.02 -17.71
C ASP A 47 30.19 6.54 -16.40
N TRP A 48 30.66 5.98 -15.28
CA TRP A 48 30.13 6.25 -13.94
C TRP A 48 30.50 7.65 -13.49
N GLY A 49 29.49 8.43 -13.07
CA GLY A 49 29.62 9.43 -12.00
C GLY A 49 30.71 10.50 -12.15
N ARG A 50 31.26 10.75 -13.35
CA ARG A 50 32.07 11.95 -13.54
C ARG A 50 31.15 13.13 -13.38
N CYS A 51 31.39 13.95 -12.35
CA CYS A 51 30.72 15.23 -12.20
C CYS A 51 30.74 15.94 -13.55
N ARG A 52 29.58 16.27 -14.12
CA ARG A 52 29.55 17.15 -15.30
C ARG A 52 30.24 18.45 -14.87
N GLY A 53 31.10 19.01 -15.73
CA GLY A 53 32.04 20.07 -15.34
C GLY A 53 31.42 21.26 -14.58
N ASP A 54 30.15 21.56 -14.86
CA ASP A 54 29.38 22.63 -14.22
C ASP A 54 28.85 22.28 -12.80
N GLU A 55 28.65 20.99 -12.50
CA GLU A 55 28.21 20.48 -11.18
C GLU A 55 29.39 20.40 -10.21
N GLY A 56 30.53 19.88 -10.65
CA GLY A 56 31.75 19.76 -9.84
C GLY A 56 32.26 21.10 -9.27
N MET A 57 32.01 22.21 -9.98
CA MET A 57 32.35 23.56 -9.51
C MET A 57 31.45 24.05 -8.37
N LYS A 58 30.15 23.68 -8.35
CA LYS A 58 29.23 24.04 -7.26
C LYS A 58 29.62 23.39 -5.93
N HIS A 59 30.17 22.17 -5.98
CA HIS A 59 30.59 21.40 -4.80
C HIS A 59 31.91 21.88 -4.16
N LYS A 60 32.65 22.77 -4.83
CA LYS A 60 33.84 23.42 -4.26
C LYS A 60 33.51 24.66 -3.42
N GLY A 61 32.23 25.00 -3.26
CA GLY A 61 31.81 26.11 -2.41
C GLY A 61 32.10 25.86 -0.93
N GLU A 62 32.36 26.93 -0.17
CA GLU A 62 32.75 26.88 1.26
C GLU A 62 31.69 26.27 2.18
N ALA A 63 30.41 26.25 1.76
CA ALA A 63 29.33 25.57 2.48
C ALA A 63 29.23 24.05 2.20
N SER A 64 30.18 23.48 1.45
CA SER A 64 30.22 22.07 1.01
C SER A 64 31.65 21.52 1.09
N CYS A 65 32.17 20.84 0.06
CA CYS A 65 33.53 20.28 0.11
C CYS A 65 34.62 21.35 0.18
N GLY A 66 34.33 22.60 -0.22
CA GLY A 66 35.24 23.73 -0.08
C GLY A 66 35.62 24.05 1.37
N LEU A 67 34.85 23.56 2.35
CA LEU A 67 35.20 23.69 3.77
C LEU A 67 36.57 23.07 4.08
N LEU A 68 36.95 22.01 3.36
CA LEU A 68 38.23 21.29 3.51
C LEU A 68 39.46 22.12 3.15
N THR A 69 39.30 23.21 2.39
CA THR A 69 40.43 24.04 1.94
C THR A 69 40.30 25.50 2.39
N GLN A 70 39.23 25.84 3.11
CA GLN A 70 38.89 27.21 3.53
C GLN A 70 39.96 27.81 4.45
N ARG A 71 40.30 29.10 4.22
CA ARG A 71 41.22 29.89 5.06
C ARG A 71 40.67 31.31 5.31
N PRO A 72 40.39 31.72 6.56
CA PRO A 72 40.41 30.89 7.77
C PRO A 72 39.24 29.89 7.78
N GLY A 73 39.47 28.70 8.32
CA GLY A 73 38.47 27.61 8.31
C GLY A 73 38.72 26.57 9.40
N PRO A 74 37.75 25.66 9.65
CA PRO A 74 37.84 24.72 10.78
C PRO A 74 38.99 23.69 10.66
N PHE A 75 39.48 23.46 9.44
CA PHE A 75 40.57 22.52 9.14
C PHE A 75 41.92 23.21 8.85
N GLU A 76 42.00 24.53 8.97
CA GLU A 76 43.20 25.29 8.58
C GLU A 76 44.49 24.79 9.24
N SER A 77 44.40 24.40 10.52
CA SER A 77 45.51 23.86 11.31
C SER A 77 46.07 22.55 10.74
N CYS A 78 45.29 21.81 9.94
CA CYS A 78 45.66 20.49 9.42
C CYS A 78 46.32 20.55 8.03
N HIS A 79 46.07 21.60 7.25
CA HIS A 79 46.53 21.71 5.86
C HIS A 79 48.06 21.60 5.69
N ALA A 80 48.83 21.92 6.73
CA ALA A 80 50.30 21.85 6.69
C ALA A 80 50.83 20.42 6.86
N THR A 81 50.04 19.53 7.44
CA THR A 81 50.41 18.13 7.72
C THR A 81 49.76 17.19 6.72
N ILE A 82 48.47 17.39 6.43
CA ILE A 82 47.68 16.55 5.51
C ILE A 82 47.16 17.42 4.38
N ASP A 83 47.50 17.07 3.14
CA ASP A 83 47.05 17.79 1.96
C ASP A 83 45.53 17.61 1.75
N PRO A 84 44.72 18.69 1.84
CA PRO A 84 43.27 18.58 1.67
C PRO A 84 42.84 18.31 0.22
N ASP A 85 43.70 18.44 -0.79
CA ASP A 85 43.29 18.36 -2.20
C ASP A 85 42.74 16.98 -2.60
N VAL A 86 43.27 15.89 -2.03
CA VAL A 86 42.79 14.54 -2.28
C VAL A 86 41.40 14.35 -1.65
N TYR A 87 41.22 14.81 -0.41
CA TYR A 87 39.93 14.75 0.30
C TYR A 87 38.87 15.63 -0.37
N LEU A 88 39.26 16.79 -0.88
CA LEU A 88 38.37 17.65 -1.66
C LEU A 88 37.88 16.94 -2.93
N LYS A 89 38.79 16.30 -3.68
CA LYS A 89 38.43 15.55 -4.89
C LYS A 89 37.50 14.37 -4.58
N ASN A 90 37.79 13.64 -3.51
CA ASN A 90 36.96 12.52 -3.05
C ASN A 90 35.60 13.00 -2.57
N CYS A 91 35.54 14.07 -1.76
CA CYS A 91 34.28 14.67 -1.32
C CYS A 91 33.41 15.12 -2.50
N VAL A 92 33.99 15.77 -3.50
CA VAL A 92 33.25 16.18 -4.71
C VAL A 92 32.74 14.95 -5.47
N TYR A 93 33.56 13.92 -5.61
CA TYR A 93 33.15 12.66 -6.23
C TYR A 93 32.00 11.98 -5.46
N ASP A 94 32.13 11.87 -4.14
CA ASP A 94 31.12 11.27 -3.27
C ASP A 94 29.80 12.02 -3.34
N LEU A 95 29.82 13.36 -3.38
CA LEU A 95 28.60 14.15 -3.57
C LEU A 95 27.97 14.00 -4.95
N CYS A 96 28.79 13.85 -6.00
CA CYS A 96 28.30 13.65 -7.36
C CYS A 96 27.67 12.27 -7.54
N VAL A 97 28.24 11.23 -6.94
CA VAL A 97 27.71 9.85 -7.02
C VAL A 97 26.49 9.66 -6.12
N ASN A 98 26.38 10.44 -5.04
CA ASN A 98 25.28 10.36 -4.07
C ASN A 98 24.24 11.48 -4.22
N ASP A 99 24.14 12.13 -5.39
CA ASP A 99 23.14 13.17 -5.67
C ASP A 99 22.92 14.16 -4.50
N TRP A 100 24.01 14.74 -3.98
CA TRP A 100 23.95 15.81 -2.97
C TRP A 100 23.43 15.39 -1.59
N LEU A 101 23.47 14.10 -1.23
CA LEU A 101 23.10 13.64 0.12
C LEU A 101 23.92 14.35 1.21
N PRO A 102 23.28 15.06 2.18
CA PRO A 102 24.00 15.70 3.28
C PRO A 102 24.86 14.73 4.09
N ALA A 103 24.40 13.48 4.26
CA ALA A 103 25.16 12.45 4.97
C ALA A 103 26.50 12.13 4.30
N ALA A 104 26.56 12.13 2.96
CA ALA A 104 27.80 11.89 2.21
C ALA A 104 28.80 13.05 2.41
N LEU A 105 28.32 14.31 2.42
CA LEU A 105 29.15 15.46 2.78
C LEU A 105 29.74 15.28 4.18
N CYS A 106 28.88 14.93 5.16
CA CYS A 106 29.31 14.77 6.54
C CYS A 106 30.33 13.64 6.73
N GLN A 107 30.20 12.54 5.99
CA GLN A 107 31.18 11.44 6.01
C GLN A 107 32.52 11.86 5.38
N ALA A 108 32.49 12.53 4.23
CA ALA A 108 33.70 12.99 3.55
C ALA A 108 34.47 14.02 4.38
N LEU A 109 33.77 14.99 4.98
CA LEU A 109 34.38 15.96 5.91
C LEU A 109 34.91 15.29 7.17
N LYS A 110 34.18 14.31 7.72
CA LYS A 110 34.61 13.55 8.88
C LYS A 110 35.90 12.79 8.63
N ALA A 111 36.07 12.16 7.47
CA ALA A 111 37.29 11.41 7.15
C ALA A 111 38.54 12.29 7.28
N TYR A 112 38.54 13.50 6.69
CA TYR A 112 39.65 14.44 6.85
C TYR A 112 39.81 14.88 8.31
N ALA A 113 38.70 15.17 9.00
CA ALA A 113 38.72 15.57 10.40
C ALA A 113 39.32 14.49 11.33
N ASP A 114 39.11 13.21 11.02
CA ASP A 114 39.62 12.08 11.79
C ASP A 114 41.13 11.92 11.54
N ASP A 115 41.58 11.94 10.29
CA ASP A 115 43.01 11.84 9.96
C ASP A 115 43.81 13.00 10.55
N CYS A 116 43.26 14.22 10.54
CA CYS A 116 43.87 15.37 11.23
C CYS A 116 44.07 15.12 12.73
N ARG A 117 43.10 14.47 13.38
CA ARG A 117 43.17 14.18 14.82
C ARG A 117 44.12 13.03 15.13
N GLU A 118 44.25 12.04 14.23
CA GLU A 118 45.25 10.98 14.34
C GLU A 118 46.68 11.55 14.33
N GLU A 119 46.92 12.63 13.57
CA GLU A 119 48.16 13.40 13.60
C GLU A 119 48.30 14.33 14.83
N GLY A 120 47.38 14.24 15.80
CA GLY A 120 47.38 15.04 17.03
C GLY A 120 46.97 16.50 16.82
N ILE A 121 46.37 16.86 15.68
CA ILE A 121 45.99 18.23 15.35
C ILE A 121 44.57 18.51 15.85
N ALA A 122 44.42 19.59 16.62
CA ALA A 122 43.11 20.03 17.07
C ALA A 122 42.32 20.65 15.90
N VAL A 123 41.17 20.03 15.59
CA VAL A 123 40.21 20.49 14.58
C VAL A 123 39.10 21.28 15.27
N SER A 124 38.76 22.46 14.74
CA SER A 124 37.68 23.30 15.27
C SER A 124 36.29 22.74 14.94
N ASP A 125 35.20 23.35 15.44
CA ASP A 125 33.84 22.87 15.17
C ASP A 125 33.44 23.04 13.69
N TRP A 126 33.69 21.98 12.91
CA TRP A 126 33.31 21.87 11.51
C TRP A 126 31.85 21.43 11.34
N ARG A 127 31.24 20.78 12.35
CA ARG A 127 29.89 20.21 12.24
C ARG A 127 28.83 21.28 12.17
N THR A 128 28.97 22.35 12.96
CA THR A 128 28.06 23.50 12.88
C THR A 128 28.18 24.21 11.53
N ALA A 129 29.40 24.36 11.00
CA ALA A 129 29.64 25.00 9.70
C ALA A 129 29.05 24.21 8.51
N ALA A 130 29.11 22.87 8.58
CA ALA A 130 28.60 21.98 7.53
C ALA A 130 27.15 21.51 7.74
N ASN A 131 26.48 21.95 8.82
CA ASN A 131 25.17 21.44 9.25
C ASN A 131 25.14 19.90 9.45
N CYS A 132 26.24 19.35 9.99
CA CYS A 132 26.48 17.92 10.18
C CYS A 132 26.33 17.52 11.66
N THR A 133 25.13 17.68 12.21
CA THR A 133 24.84 17.42 13.63
C THR A 133 25.15 15.97 14.01
N LEU A 134 25.96 15.75 15.06
CA LEU A 134 26.16 14.43 15.64
C LEU A 134 25.08 14.18 16.69
N SER A 135 24.23 13.17 16.46
CA SER A 135 23.24 12.75 17.44
C SER A 135 23.90 11.98 18.57
N CYS A 136 23.81 12.50 19.79
CA CYS A 136 24.40 11.87 20.97
C CYS A 136 23.34 11.09 21.77
N PRO A 137 23.71 9.96 22.41
CA PRO A 137 22.80 9.21 23.25
C PRO A 137 22.29 10.08 24.41
N LYS A 138 21.10 9.75 24.93
CA LYS A 138 20.50 10.46 26.07
C LYS A 138 21.49 10.52 27.25
N ASN A 139 21.52 11.65 27.96
CA ASN A 139 22.45 11.93 29.06
C ASN A 139 23.92 12.06 28.63
N SER A 140 24.16 12.48 27.39
CA SER A 140 25.50 12.81 26.89
C SER A 140 25.47 14.09 26.06
N ASN A 141 26.61 14.75 25.95
CA ASN A 141 26.78 15.96 25.17
C ASN A 141 27.89 15.76 24.13
N TYR A 142 27.68 16.29 22.93
CA TYR A 142 28.71 16.32 21.89
C TYR A 142 29.94 17.11 22.40
N THR A 143 31.13 16.57 22.13
CA THR A 143 32.40 17.28 22.31
C THR A 143 33.30 17.06 21.10
N ALA A 144 33.80 18.15 20.52
CA ALA A 144 34.76 18.10 19.42
C ALA A 144 36.13 17.54 19.87
N CYS A 145 36.39 17.58 21.18
CA CYS A 145 37.61 17.10 21.81
C CYS A 145 37.29 16.45 23.16
N GLY A 146 37.05 15.14 23.14
CA GLY A 146 36.83 14.29 24.30
C GLY A 146 37.95 13.28 24.49
N THR A 147 37.84 12.46 25.53
CA THR A 147 38.78 11.37 25.80
C THR A 147 38.45 10.14 24.95
N ALA A 148 39.48 9.47 24.44
CA ALA A 148 39.35 8.17 23.78
C ALA A 148 38.94 7.04 24.74
N CYS A 149 39.10 7.26 26.05
CA CYS A 149 38.72 6.31 27.10
C CYS A 149 37.65 6.91 28.01
N PRO A 150 36.37 6.89 27.59
CA PRO A 150 35.29 7.31 28.45
C PRO A 150 35.20 6.41 29.69
N THR A 151 34.71 6.96 30.79
CA THR A 151 34.35 6.18 31.97
C THR A 151 33.28 5.16 31.60
N THR A 152 33.53 3.87 31.84
CA THR A 152 32.60 2.76 31.57
C THR A 152 32.20 2.06 32.86
N CYS A 153 31.22 1.15 32.76
CA CYS A 153 30.86 0.27 33.86
C CYS A 153 31.96 -0.73 34.27
N ASN A 154 33.03 -0.87 33.48
CA ASN A 154 34.19 -1.71 33.78
C ASN A 154 35.52 -0.92 33.66
N ASN A 155 35.63 0.22 34.35
CA ASN A 155 36.84 1.06 34.31
C ASN A 155 38.15 0.33 34.67
N ALA A 156 38.08 -0.78 35.43
CA ALA A 156 39.26 -1.55 35.78
C ALA A 156 39.88 -2.29 34.56
N ALA A 157 39.11 -2.47 33.49
CA ALA A 157 39.58 -3.05 32.23
C ALA A 157 40.17 -2.02 31.27
N THR A 158 40.12 -0.72 31.59
CA THR A 158 40.74 0.33 30.77
C THR A 158 42.26 0.13 30.76
N PRO A 159 42.90 0.01 29.58
CA PRO A 159 44.35 -0.16 29.48
C PRO A 159 45.10 0.96 30.18
N ALA A 160 46.20 0.63 30.87
CA ALA A 160 47.04 1.61 31.56
C ALA A 160 47.71 2.60 30.59
N ASP A 161 47.93 2.18 29.34
CA ASP A 161 48.50 2.99 28.26
C ASP A 161 47.44 3.82 27.50
N CYS A 162 46.20 3.92 28.01
CA CYS A 162 45.23 4.80 27.38
C CYS A 162 45.62 6.27 27.60
N ASP A 163 46.17 6.87 26.56
CA ASP A 163 46.63 8.25 26.60
C ASP A 163 45.43 9.21 26.68
N ALA A 164 45.22 9.80 27.86
CA ALA A 164 44.15 10.78 28.09
C ALA A 164 44.35 12.10 27.32
N SER A 165 45.49 12.28 26.64
CA SER A 165 45.82 13.48 25.86
C SER A 165 45.35 13.44 24.41
N ALA A 166 44.99 12.26 23.88
CA ALA A 166 44.48 12.13 22.51
C ALA A 166 43.05 12.67 22.39
N CYS A 167 42.90 13.76 21.65
CA CYS A 167 41.66 14.48 21.42
C CYS A 167 40.80 13.75 20.38
N VAL A 168 39.72 13.07 20.80
CA VAL A 168 38.78 12.43 19.88
C VAL A 168 37.42 13.12 19.87
N GLU A 169 36.81 13.23 18.69
CA GLU A 169 35.43 13.70 18.58
C GLU A 169 34.49 12.62 19.11
N THR A 170 33.68 12.93 20.13
CA THR A 170 32.83 11.92 20.79
C THR A 170 31.62 12.53 21.49
N CYS A 171 30.70 11.67 21.95
CA CYS A 171 29.62 12.04 22.86
C CYS A 171 30.07 11.73 24.29
N LYS A 172 30.35 12.78 25.07
CA LYS A 172 30.77 12.64 26.47
C LYS A 172 29.55 12.46 27.37
N CYS A 173 29.51 11.36 28.12
CA CYS A 173 28.49 11.17 29.15
C CYS A 173 28.51 12.31 30.17
N GLN A 174 27.32 12.74 30.60
CA GLN A 174 27.15 13.76 31.64
C GLN A 174 27.64 13.23 33.00
N GLU A 175 27.91 14.13 33.94
CA GLU A 175 28.38 13.77 35.28
C GLU A 175 27.38 12.83 35.99
N GLY A 176 27.88 11.76 36.61
CA GLY A 176 27.07 10.71 37.23
C GLY A 176 26.64 9.57 36.28
N PHE A 177 26.93 9.70 34.98
CA PHE A 177 26.67 8.68 33.96
C PHE A 177 27.97 8.08 33.42
N VAL A 178 27.92 6.82 33.00
CA VAL A 178 29.02 6.08 32.39
C VAL A 178 28.58 5.43 31.08
N PHE A 179 29.52 5.21 30.18
CA PHE A 179 29.25 4.63 28.86
C PHE A 179 29.13 3.10 28.96
N ASP A 180 28.03 2.55 28.46
CA ASP A 180 27.75 1.11 28.38
C ASP A 180 26.88 0.81 27.15
N ALA A 181 27.37 -0.05 26.25
CA ALA A 181 26.68 -0.48 25.01
C ALA A 181 25.98 0.67 24.26
N ASP A 182 26.76 1.67 23.82
CA ASP A 182 26.32 2.87 23.07
C ASP A 182 25.39 3.83 23.80
N ARG A 183 25.25 3.70 25.13
CA ARG A 183 24.39 4.56 25.96
C ARG A 183 25.12 5.09 27.18
N CYS A 184 24.70 6.26 27.66
CA CYS A 184 25.14 6.79 28.94
C CYS A 184 24.10 6.44 30.02
N ILE A 185 24.45 5.46 30.85
CA ILE A 185 23.60 4.99 31.95
C ILE A 185 24.11 5.50 33.29
N PRO A 186 23.26 5.71 34.30
CA PRO A 186 23.72 6.04 35.64
C PRO A 186 24.73 5.02 36.15
N GLN A 187 25.79 5.45 36.82
CA GLN A 187 26.79 4.52 37.37
C GLN A 187 26.16 3.48 38.34
N ALA A 188 25.05 3.85 38.99
CA ALA A 188 24.30 2.94 39.83
C ALA A 188 23.64 1.78 39.06
N GLU A 189 23.42 1.91 37.76
CA GLU A 189 22.81 0.90 36.89
C GLU A 189 23.85 -0.04 36.24
N CYS A 190 25.15 0.14 36.53
CA CYS A 190 26.17 -0.78 36.10
C CYS A 190 25.91 -2.19 36.63
N GLY A 191 26.07 -3.15 35.72
CA GLY A 191 25.89 -4.57 35.97
C GLY A 191 26.99 -5.22 36.81
N CYS A 192 27.28 -6.48 36.52
CA CYS A 192 28.24 -7.29 37.28
C CYS A 192 29.31 -7.86 36.36
N LEU A 193 30.49 -8.09 36.94
CA LEU A 193 31.59 -8.75 36.27
C LEU A 193 31.50 -10.27 36.52
N PHE A 194 31.52 -11.07 35.46
CA PHE A 194 31.62 -12.52 35.52
C PHE A 194 32.74 -13.00 34.60
N GLU A 195 33.76 -13.66 35.16
CA GLU A 195 34.94 -14.14 34.41
C GLU A 195 35.58 -13.08 33.50
N GLY A 196 35.63 -11.83 33.97
CA GLY A 196 36.22 -10.70 33.24
C GLY A 196 35.30 -10.02 32.23
N ARG A 197 34.07 -10.53 32.03
CA ARG A 197 33.05 -9.95 31.15
C ARG A 197 32.01 -9.18 31.95
N LEU A 198 31.59 -8.04 31.42
CA LEU A 198 30.53 -7.22 32.02
C LEU A 198 29.18 -7.70 31.48
N HIS A 199 28.24 -7.95 32.40
CA HIS A 199 26.85 -8.28 32.08
C HIS A 199 25.94 -7.25 32.75
N GLY A 200 24.94 -6.75 32.03
CA GLY A 200 23.97 -5.76 32.52
C GLY A 200 23.13 -6.29 33.68
N LEU A 201 22.53 -5.40 34.49
CA LEU A 201 21.66 -5.81 35.59
C LEU A 201 20.46 -6.60 35.06
N GLN A 202 20.17 -7.73 35.73
CA GLN A 202 19.16 -8.72 35.33
C GLN A 202 19.39 -9.39 33.98
N GLU A 203 20.55 -9.18 33.34
CA GLU A 203 20.93 -9.93 32.15
C GLU A 203 21.09 -11.41 32.49
N GLU A 204 20.45 -12.27 31.68
CA GLU A 204 20.65 -13.71 31.73
C GLU A 204 21.63 -14.16 30.65
N PHE A 205 22.61 -14.98 31.02
CA PHE A 205 23.65 -15.46 30.11
C PHE A 205 24.10 -16.89 30.45
N TRP A 206 24.81 -17.54 29.54
CA TRP A 206 25.43 -18.84 29.79
C TRP A 206 26.80 -18.65 30.46
N GLY A 207 26.96 -19.23 31.65
CA GLY A 207 28.19 -19.15 32.45
C GLY A 207 29.18 -20.28 32.18
N ASP A 208 29.00 -21.03 31.10
CA ASP A 208 29.91 -22.04 30.56
C ASP A 208 29.79 -22.07 29.04
N ASN A 209 30.64 -22.84 28.35
CA ASN A 209 30.64 -22.97 26.90
C ASN A 209 29.78 -24.14 26.37
N THR A 210 29.08 -24.85 27.26
CA THR A 210 28.26 -26.03 26.95
C THR A 210 26.76 -25.80 27.18
N CYS A 211 26.38 -24.57 27.53
CA CYS A 211 25.03 -24.18 27.91
C CYS A 211 24.45 -25.08 29.02
N THR A 212 25.28 -25.40 30.02
CA THR A 212 24.87 -26.22 31.19
C THR A 212 24.64 -25.40 32.46
N LYS A 213 24.97 -24.11 32.43
CA LYS A 213 24.93 -23.19 33.56
C LYS A 213 24.36 -21.85 33.13
N ARG A 214 23.14 -21.53 33.54
CA ARG A 214 22.48 -20.24 33.27
C ARG A 214 22.72 -19.30 34.45
N CYS A 215 23.28 -18.14 34.18
CA CYS A 215 23.57 -17.10 35.16
C CYS A 215 22.66 -15.89 34.96
N VAL A 216 22.34 -15.19 36.03
CA VAL A 216 21.69 -13.87 36.00
C VAL A 216 22.50 -12.88 36.82
N CYS A 217 22.68 -11.68 36.29
CA CYS A 217 23.31 -10.61 37.04
C CYS A 217 22.33 -9.98 38.04
N GLN A 218 22.36 -10.39 39.31
CA GLN A 218 21.37 -9.91 40.29
C GLN A 218 21.57 -8.44 40.65
N ALA A 219 20.47 -7.67 40.66
CA ALA A 219 20.51 -6.25 40.97
C ALA A 219 20.89 -5.94 42.42
N GLU A 220 20.43 -6.74 43.38
CA GLU A 220 20.68 -6.49 44.81
C GLU A 220 22.13 -6.79 45.19
N SER A 221 22.69 -7.88 44.67
CA SER A 221 24.02 -8.35 45.03
C SER A 221 25.13 -7.87 44.08
N ARG A 222 24.77 -7.35 42.90
CA ARG A 222 25.68 -7.00 41.79
C ARG A 222 26.66 -8.11 41.46
N ARG A 223 26.18 -9.35 41.54
CA ARG A 223 26.96 -10.56 41.25
C ARG A 223 26.16 -11.45 40.32
N ALA A 224 26.88 -12.17 39.47
CA ALA A 224 26.29 -13.23 38.68
C ALA A 224 25.92 -14.40 39.61
N VAL A 225 24.65 -14.76 39.61
CA VAL A 225 24.12 -15.93 40.32
C VAL A 225 23.73 -16.96 39.29
N CYS A 226 24.31 -18.15 39.39
CA CYS A 226 24.16 -19.19 38.39
C CYS A 226 23.37 -20.39 38.91
N ARG A 227 22.58 -21.01 38.02
CA ARG A 227 21.85 -22.25 38.22
C ARG A 227 22.16 -23.23 37.11
N GLN A 228 21.99 -24.52 37.38
CA GLN A 228 22.07 -25.54 36.35
C GLN A 228 20.89 -25.39 35.37
N ALA A 229 21.16 -25.48 34.08
CA ALA A 229 20.18 -25.37 33.00
C ALA A 229 20.70 -26.17 31.78
N ASN A 230 19.85 -26.49 30.82
CA ASN A 230 20.26 -27.12 29.57
C ASN A 230 19.44 -26.53 28.42
N CYS A 231 19.94 -26.64 27.19
CA CYS A 231 19.13 -26.38 26.00
C CYS A 231 17.90 -27.28 25.94
N ARG A 232 16.83 -26.78 25.32
CA ARG A 232 15.56 -27.52 25.23
C ARG A 232 15.67 -28.67 24.23
N ALA A 233 14.67 -29.55 24.24
CA ALA A 233 14.49 -30.50 23.16
C ALA A 233 14.37 -29.74 21.82
N GLY A 234 15.10 -30.20 20.80
CA GLY A 234 15.18 -29.51 19.52
C GLY A 234 16.20 -28.38 19.43
N GLU A 235 16.93 -28.05 20.50
CA GLU A 235 18.02 -27.05 20.50
C GLU A 235 19.40 -27.70 20.71
N GLU A 236 20.45 -27.01 20.28
CA GLU A 236 21.83 -27.31 20.60
C GLU A 236 22.59 -26.04 20.99
N CYS A 237 23.57 -26.19 21.89
CA CYS A 237 24.45 -25.11 22.29
C CYS A 237 25.48 -24.86 21.18
N ARG A 238 25.43 -23.67 20.58
CA ARG A 238 26.44 -23.26 19.58
C ARG A 238 26.66 -21.75 19.65
N VAL A 239 27.65 -21.28 18.88
CA VAL A 239 27.95 -19.86 18.75
C VAL A 239 27.51 -19.42 17.35
N GLU A 240 26.49 -18.57 17.26
CA GLU A 240 26.11 -17.89 16.03
C GLU A 240 26.48 -16.41 16.16
N GLU A 241 27.33 -15.92 15.25
CA GLU A 241 27.78 -14.51 15.22
C GLU A 241 28.41 -14.00 16.52
N GLY A 242 29.15 -14.87 17.19
CA GLY A 242 29.83 -14.54 18.44
C GLY A 242 28.91 -14.56 19.67
N ILE A 243 27.60 -14.83 19.50
CA ILE A 243 26.66 -15.03 20.59
C ILE A 243 26.55 -16.54 20.86
N GLN A 244 26.81 -16.94 22.10
CA GLN A 244 26.62 -18.32 22.54
C GLN A 244 25.22 -18.47 23.14
N ASP A 245 24.40 -19.33 22.54
CA ASP A 245 23.07 -19.64 23.04
C ASP A 245 22.61 -21.03 22.60
N CYS A 246 21.41 -21.40 23.03
CA CYS A 246 20.71 -22.58 22.55
C CYS A 246 19.95 -22.24 21.28
N TYR A 247 20.44 -22.75 20.15
CA TYR A 247 19.84 -22.50 18.84
C TYR A 247 19.12 -23.75 18.32
N PRO A 248 18.08 -23.60 17.47
CA PRO A 248 17.38 -24.73 16.89
C PRO A 248 18.31 -25.65 16.10
N LYS A 249 18.20 -26.97 16.29
CA LYS A 249 18.97 -27.97 15.53
C LYS A 249 18.62 -27.95 14.05
N SER A 250 17.36 -27.69 13.73
CA SER A 250 16.86 -27.61 12.36
C SER A 250 15.59 -26.75 12.29
N TYR A 251 15.11 -26.55 11.06
CA TYR A 251 13.85 -25.86 10.78
C TYR A 251 12.99 -26.77 9.90
N GLY A 252 11.70 -26.87 10.22
CA GLY A 252 10.69 -27.53 9.39
C GLY A 252 10.07 -26.51 8.45
N THR A 253 9.80 -26.89 7.20
CA THR A 253 9.15 -26.00 6.22
C THR A 253 7.91 -26.66 5.64
N CYS A 254 6.77 -25.98 5.75
CA CYS A 254 5.52 -26.33 5.10
C CYS A 254 5.25 -25.33 3.97
N ALA A 255 4.60 -25.78 2.90
CA ALA A 255 4.30 -24.94 1.75
C ALA A 255 2.90 -25.20 1.18
N ALA A 256 2.32 -24.18 0.57
CA ALA A 256 1.18 -24.35 -0.33
C ALA A 256 1.45 -23.62 -1.65
N VAL A 257 1.14 -24.30 -2.76
CA VAL A 257 1.31 -23.80 -4.14
C VAL A 257 -0.05 -23.85 -4.84
N GLY A 258 -0.45 -22.76 -5.50
CA GLY A 258 -1.80 -22.62 -6.02
C GLY A 258 -2.78 -22.31 -4.88
N ALA A 259 -4.03 -22.75 -5.00
CA ALA A 259 -4.96 -22.87 -3.87
C ALA A 259 -5.23 -24.33 -3.51
N THR A 260 -4.45 -25.25 -4.07
CA THR A 260 -4.84 -26.65 -4.17
C THR A 260 -3.79 -27.60 -3.64
N HIS A 261 -2.49 -27.30 -3.78
CA HIS A 261 -1.42 -28.25 -3.42
C HIS A 261 -0.77 -27.86 -2.11
N TYR A 262 -0.79 -28.76 -1.13
CA TYR A 262 -0.22 -28.56 0.20
C TYR A 262 0.89 -29.57 0.45
N GLU A 263 1.95 -29.13 1.12
CA GLU A 263 3.06 -29.94 1.62
C GLU A 263 3.29 -29.58 3.08
N SER A 264 3.11 -30.57 3.97
CA SER A 264 3.23 -30.40 5.42
C SER A 264 4.69 -30.36 5.88
N PHE A 265 4.93 -30.10 7.17
CA PHE A 265 6.28 -30.01 7.73
C PHE A 265 7.09 -31.31 7.60
N ASP A 266 6.43 -32.46 7.64
CA ASP A 266 7.06 -33.79 7.53
C ASP A 266 6.96 -34.37 6.10
N GLY A 267 6.59 -33.54 5.12
CA GLY A 267 6.59 -33.86 3.69
C GLY A 267 5.34 -34.59 3.18
N GLY A 268 4.29 -34.69 3.99
CA GLY A 268 2.98 -35.19 3.57
C GLY A 268 2.32 -34.24 2.58
N ARG A 269 1.67 -34.78 1.54
CA ARG A 269 1.10 -33.98 0.46
C ARG A 269 -0.35 -34.30 0.21
N PHE A 270 -1.12 -33.26 -0.10
CA PHE A 270 -2.53 -33.42 -0.41
C PHE A 270 -3.07 -32.29 -1.26
N ILE A 271 -4.22 -32.57 -1.88
CA ILE A 271 -4.94 -31.62 -2.70
C ILE A 271 -6.23 -31.23 -1.99
N PHE A 272 -6.43 -29.93 -1.76
CA PHE A 272 -7.62 -29.38 -1.10
C PHE A 272 -7.98 -28.02 -1.72
N GLN A 273 -9.20 -27.83 -2.22
CA GLN A 273 -9.57 -26.64 -3.01
C GLN A 273 -10.56 -25.70 -2.32
N GLY A 274 -10.66 -25.75 -0.98
CA GLY A 274 -11.58 -24.90 -0.24
C GLY A 274 -11.24 -23.40 -0.36
N THR A 275 -12.26 -22.53 -0.36
CA THR A 275 -12.12 -21.07 -0.59
C THR A 275 -12.35 -20.20 0.66
N CYS A 276 -12.52 -20.83 1.82
CA CYS A 276 -12.63 -20.15 3.11
C CYS A 276 -11.25 -19.70 3.66
N ILE A 277 -11.27 -19.16 4.88
CA ILE A 277 -10.06 -18.92 5.67
C ILE A 277 -9.74 -20.18 6.48
N TYR A 278 -8.54 -20.72 6.29
CA TYR A 278 -8.06 -21.94 6.94
C TYR A 278 -6.86 -21.65 7.83
N GLN A 279 -6.74 -22.40 8.92
CA GLN A 279 -5.52 -22.42 9.71
C GLN A 279 -4.46 -23.23 8.98
N PHE A 280 -3.44 -22.53 8.47
CA PHE A 280 -2.34 -23.16 7.74
C PHE A 280 -1.36 -23.79 8.74
N ALA A 281 -0.85 -23.00 9.67
CA ALA A 281 -0.01 -23.46 10.77
C ALA A 281 -0.26 -22.59 12.02
N GLY A 282 -0.13 -23.16 13.21
CA GLY A 282 -0.19 -22.39 14.45
C GLY A 282 0.21 -23.22 15.66
N LEU A 283 0.49 -22.54 16.76
CA LEU A 283 0.74 -23.20 18.05
C LEU A 283 -0.58 -23.67 18.65
N CYS A 284 -0.66 -24.97 18.99
CA CYS A 284 -1.90 -25.57 19.49
C CYS A 284 -1.72 -26.19 20.87
N GLU A 285 -0.54 -26.71 21.17
CA GLU A 285 -0.15 -27.10 22.52
C GLU A 285 0.71 -26.01 23.16
N LYS A 286 0.18 -25.38 24.21
CA LYS A 286 0.89 -24.30 24.91
C LYS A 286 1.94 -24.89 25.86
N SER A 287 3.09 -25.22 25.32
CA SER A 287 4.27 -25.63 26.08
C SER A 287 5.02 -24.42 26.69
N ARG A 288 5.65 -24.63 27.84
CA ARG A 288 6.37 -23.54 28.56
C ARG A 288 7.54 -23.03 27.72
N GLY A 289 7.44 -21.78 27.25
CA GLY A 289 8.54 -21.07 26.59
C GLY A 289 8.47 -21.01 25.07
N LEU A 290 7.41 -21.52 24.43
CA LEU A 290 7.13 -21.28 23.01
C LEU A 290 6.30 -20.01 22.84
N VAL A 291 6.58 -19.26 21.77
CA VAL A 291 5.82 -18.06 21.39
C VAL A 291 4.59 -18.48 20.59
N ASP A 292 3.42 -17.97 20.99
CA ASP A 292 2.13 -18.21 20.33
C ASP A 292 2.08 -17.49 18.98
N PHE A 293 1.67 -18.22 17.93
CA PHE A 293 1.47 -17.67 16.59
C PHE A 293 0.37 -18.42 15.84
N GLN A 294 -0.23 -17.75 14.86
CA GLN A 294 -1.19 -18.35 13.95
C GLN A 294 -0.98 -17.79 12.54
N VAL A 295 -0.81 -18.68 11.55
CA VAL A 295 -0.79 -18.37 10.12
C VAL A 295 -2.08 -18.87 9.50
N LEU A 296 -2.84 -17.95 8.90
CA LEU A 296 -4.08 -18.24 8.19
C LEU A 296 -3.90 -17.96 6.70
N VAL A 297 -4.52 -18.78 5.88
CA VAL A 297 -4.53 -18.61 4.42
C VAL A 297 -5.98 -18.55 3.93
N GLN A 298 -6.23 -17.67 2.97
CA GLN A 298 -7.49 -17.62 2.23
C GLN A 298 -7.21 -17.91 0.77
N ASN A 299 -7.87 -18.93 0.23
CA ASN A 299 -7.85 -19.21 -1.19
C ASN A 299 -8.88 -18.35 -1.91
N GLY A 300 -8.53 -17.85 -3.10
CA GLY A 300 -9.38 -17.00 -3.93
C GLY A 300 -10.57 -17.75 -4.50
N HIS A 301 -11.60 -16.99 -4.88
CA HIS A 301 -12.85 -17.52 -5.43
C HIS A 301 -12.68 -18.17 -6.80
N GLN A 302 -13.45 -19.24 -7.03
CA GLN A 302 -13.56 -19.89 -8.32
C GLN A 302 -14.58 -19.13 -9.19
N ASP A 303 -14.13 -18.13 -9.95
CA ASP A 303 -14.87 -17.66 -11.12
C ASP A 303 -14.64 -18.65 -12.27
N ASP A 304 -15.65 -18.85 -13.12
CA ASP A 304 -15.90 -20.01 -14.01
C ASP A 304 -14.75 -20.47 -14.94
N LYS A 305 -13.59 -19.80 -14.95
CA LYS A 305 -12.36 -20.17 -15.69
C LYS A 305 -11.03 -19.69 -15.04
N ARG A 306 -10.90 -19.50 -13.71
CA ARG A 306 -9.58 -19.22 -13.06
C ARG A 306 -9.21 -20.31 -12.05
N LEU A 307 -7.93 -20.67 -12.02
CA LEU A 307 -7.36 -21.48 -10.94
C LEU A 307 -7.43 -20.65 -9.66
N SER A 308 -8.00 -21.22 -8.60
CA SER A 308 -7.98 -20.62 -7.28
C SER A 308 -6.53 -20.33 -6.88
N SER A 309 -6.23 -19.10 -6.47
CA SER A 309 -4.90 -18.66 -6.01
C SER A 309 -5.00 -18.20 -4.56
N ILE A 310 -3.98 -18.35 -3.73
CA ILE A 310 -3.98 -17.77 -2.38
C ILE A 310 -4.20 -16.26 -2.51
N ALA A 311 -5.33 -15.76 -2.01
CA ALA A 311 -5.72 -14.37 -2.11
C ALA A 311 -5.15 -13.53 -0.96
N LEU A 312 -4.93 -14.17 0.20
CA LEU A 312 -4.60 -13.48 1.44
C LEU A 312 -3.90 -14.42 2.43
N VAL A 313 -2.83 -13.93 3.05
CA VAL A 313 -2.10 -14.57 4.15
C VAL A 313 -2.18 -13.68 5.38
N MET A 314 -2.58 -14.23 6.52
CA MET A 314 -2.62 -13.52 7.80
C MET A 314 -1.68 -14.17 8.80
N VAL A 315 -0.79 -13.37 9.40
CA VAL A 315 0.12 -13.81 10.46
C VAL A 315 -0.24 -13.06 11.74
N LYS A 316 -0.66 -13.82 12.75
CA LYS A 316 -0.91 -13.32 14.11
C LYS A 316 0.24 -13.72 15.00
N VAL A 317 1.01 -12.74 15.49
CA VAL A 317 2.18 -12.96 16.36
C VAL A 317 2.45 -11.71 17.18
N TYR A 318 2.88 -11.87 18.43
CA TYR A 318 3.15 -10.75 19.36
C TYR A 318 2.02 -9.69 19.46
N GLY A 319 0.76 -10.13 19.38
CA GLY A 319 -0.40 -9.22 19.40
C GLY A 319 -0.53 -8.34 18.16
N LYS A 320 0.21 -8.62 17.09
CA LYS A 320 0.07 -8.01 15.77
C LYS A 320 -0.72 -8.93 14.86
N ASN A 321 -1.60 -8.35 14.04
CA ASN A 321 -2.29 -8.99 12.94
C ASN A 321 -1.72 -8.43 11.63
N ILE A 322 -0.88 -9.21 10.96
CA ILE A 322 -0.21 -8.87 9.71
C ILE A 322 -0.99 -9.52 8.57
N ILE A 323 -1.42 -8.74 7.59
CA ILE A 323 -2.18 -9.22 6.43
C ILE A 323 -1.41 -8.88 5.16
N ILE A 324 -1.17 -9.90 4.33
CA ILE A 324 -0.50 -9.79 3.05
C ILE A 324 -1.52 -10.21 1.98
N SER A 325 -1.89 -9.31 1.08
CA SER A 325 -2.98 -9.53 0.11
C SER A 325 -2.48 -9.48 -1.31
N GLN A 326 -2.92 -10.44 -2.14
CA GLN A 326 -2.73 -10.44 -3.59
C GLN A 326 -3.18 -9.12 -4.26
N LYS A 327 -4.19 -8.42 -3.70
CA LYS A 327 -4.73 -7.19 -4.27
C LYS A 327 -3.79 -5.99 -4.15
N GLN A 328 -2.79 -6.05 -3.27
CA GLN A 328 -1.90 -4.92 -2.98
C GLN A 328 -0.43 -5.38 -2.89
N PRO A 329 0.18 -5.87 -3.99
CA PRO A 329 1.58 -6.28 -3.99
C PRO A 329 2.51 -5.16 -3.49
N GLY A 330 3.49 -5.52 -2.65
CA GLY A 330 4.46 -4.56 -2.10
C GLY A 330 4.00 -3.80 -0.85
N LYS A 331 2.74 -3.95 -0.43
CA LYS A 331 2.19 -3.33 0.79
C LYS A 331 1.53 -4.36 1.70
N ILE A 332 1.62 -4.13 3.01
CA ILE A 332 1.04 -5.02 4.01
C ILE A 332 0.12 -4.24 4.94
N THR A 333 -0.83 -4.93 5.58
CA THR A 333 -1.65 -4.33 6.62
C THR A 333 -1.20 -4.83 7.99
N ILE A 334 -0.92 -3.93 8.93
CA ILE A 334 -0.60 -4.27 10.32
C ILE A 334 -1.66 -3.66 11.22
N ASN A 335 -2.42 -4.49 11.94
CA ASN A 335 -3.50 -4.07 12.83
C ASN A 335 -4.51 -3.11 12.15
N GLY A 336 -4.84 -3.38 10.88
CA GLY A 336 -5.76 -2.56 10.08
C GLY A 336 -5.12 -1.37 9.36
N ARG A 337 -3.84 -1.05 9.62
CA ARG A 337 -3.12 0.02 8.93
C ARG A 337 -2.35 -0.51 7.73
N LEU A 338 -2.64 0.02 6.54
CA LEU A 338 -1.86 -0.27 5.34
C LEU A 338 -0.51 0.47 5.38
N VAL A 339 0.59 -0.25 5.15
CA VAL A 339 1.96 0.27 5.24
C VAL A 339 2.84 -0.26 4.12
N ASN A 340 3.88 0.51 3.76
CA ASN A 340 4.89 0.08 2.80
C ASN A 340 5.90 -0.87 3.47
N LEU A 341 6.53 -1.72 2.67
CA LEU A 341 7.71 -2.48 3.09
C LEU A 341 8.98 -1.60 2.98
N PRO A 342 10.00 -1.78 3.84
CA PRO A 342 10.04 -2.70 4.97
C PRO A 342 9.35 -2.15 6.23
N TYR A 343 8.98 -3.05 7.13
CA TYR A 343 8.54 -2.77 8.50
C TYR A 343 9.48 -3.47 9.47
N ARG A 344 9.94 -2.77 10.50
CA ARG A 344 10.77 -3.35 11.56
C ARG A 344 10.29 -2.87 12.91
N HIS A 345 9.82 -3.80 13.74
CA HIS A 345 9.35 -3.43 15.06
C HIS A 345 10.49 -2.92 15.95
N ARG A 346 10.24 -1.91 16.79
CA ARG A 346 11.26 -1.24 17.62
C ARG A 346 12.08 -2.17 18.51
N ASP A 347 11.47 -3.25 19.00
CA ASP A 347 12.13 -4.24 19.86
C ASP A 347 12.87 -5.33 19.06
N GLY A 348 12.87 -5.25 17.73
CA GLY A 348 13.53 -6.18 16.84
C GLY A 348 12.81 -7.53 16.67
N LYS A 349 11.64 -7.72 17.31
CA LYS A 349 10.96 -9.03 17.32
C LYS A 349 10.27 -9.42 16.03
N ILE A 350 9.94 -8.45 15.19
CA ILE A 350 9.30 -8.66 13.89
C ILE A 350 10.03 -7.82 12.85
N SER A 351 10.47 -8.46 11.79
CA SER A 351 10.98 -7.83 10.57
C SER A 351 10.13 -8.27 9.40
N ILE A 352 9.66 -7.33 8.59
CA ILE A 352 8.88 -7.63 7.38
C ILE A 352 9.48 -6.86 6.22
N TYR A 353 9.88 -7.56 5.17
CA TYR A 353 10.59 -6.96 4.05
C TYR A 353 10.29 -7.70 2.75
N ARG A 354 10.76 -7.14 1.64
CA ARG A 354 10.68 -7.77 0.33
C ARG A 354 11.95 -8.59 0.05
N GLY A 355 11.80 -9.91 -0.02
CA GLY A 355 12.87 -10.85 -0.39
C GLY A 355 12.64 -11.37 -1.81
N GLY A 356 13.37 -10.88 -2.80
CA GLY A 356 13.09 -11.15 -4.20
C GLY A 356 11.68 -10.67 -4.59
N ARG A 357 10.81 -11.61 -4.99
CA ARG A 357 9.39 -11.32 -5.30
C ARG A 357 8.44 -11.48 -4.11
N GLU A 358 8.92 -12.01 -2.99
CA GLU A 358 8.08 -12.41 -1.88
C GLU A 358 8.06 -11.35 -0.77
N ALA A 359 6.92 -11.23 -0.10
CA ALA A 359 6.90 -10.68 1.25
C ALA A 359 7.48 -11.72 2.21
N VAL A 360 8.39 -11.30 3.08
CA VAL A 360 9.02 -12.15 4.09
C VAL A 360 8.72 -11.55 5.46
N VAL A 361 8.08 -12.33 6.33
CA VAL A 361 7.86 -12.03 7.75
C VAL A 361 8.82 -12.90 8.56
N GLU A 362 9.71 -12.27 9.31
CA GLU A 362 10.66 -12.93 10.21
C GLU A 362 10.42 -12.49 11.65
N THR A 363 10.66 -13.40 12.58
CA THR A 363 10.56 -13.16 14.01
C THR A 363 11.84 -13.55 14.72
N ASP A 364 12.08 -12.96 15.89
CA ASP A 364 13.23 -13.24 16.76
C ASP A 364 13.31 -14.70 17.24
N PHE A 365 12.17 -15.39 17.36
CA PHE A 365 12.13 -16.81 17.72
C PHE A 365 12.30 -17.76 16.53
N GLY A 366 12.49 -17.25 15.31
CA GLY A 366 12.81 -18.06 14.13
C GLY A 366 11.62 -18.49 13.26
N LEU A 367 10.39 -18.04 13.52
CA LEU A 367 9.29 -18.19 12.55
C LEU A 367 9.58 -17.31 11.32
N THR A 368 9.52 -17.93 10.14
CA THR A 368 9.59 -17.25 8.84
C THR A 368 8.36 -17.58 8.01
N VAL A 369 7.65 -16.57 7.51
CA VAL A 369 6.52 -16.73 6.58
C VAL A 369 6.82 -16.00 5.28
N THR A 370 6.70 -16.69 4.15
CA THR A 370 6.90 -16.09 2.82
C THR A 370 5.62 -16.17 2.01
N TYR A 371 5.34 -15.13 1.23
CA TYR A 371 4.22 -15.13 0.27
C TYR A 371 4.58 -14.32 -0.97
N ASP A 372 4.39 -14.91 -2.14
CA ASP A 372 4.77 -14.33 -3.44
C ASP A 372 3.73 -13.37 -4.05
N TRP A 373 2.68 -13.04 -3.28
CA TRP A 373 1.52 -12.25 -3.72
C TRP A 373 0.63 -12.93 -4.76
N GLN A 374 0.91 -14.19 -5.10
CA GLN A 374 0.24 -14.89 -6.18
C GLN A 374 -0.33 -16.21 -5.68
N ASN A 375 0.52 -17.21 -5.46
CA ASN A 375 0.05 -18.57 -5.21
C ASN A 375 1.00 -19.41 -4.36
N HIS A 376 2.13 -18.89 -3.91
CA HIS A 376 3.10 -19.65 -3.14
C HIS A 376 3.25 -19.03 -1.75
N VAL A 377 2.93 -19.82 -0.72
CA VAL A 377 3.16 -19.48 0.68
C VAL A 377 4.05 -20.54 1.32
N THR A 378 5.03 -20.12 2.11
CA THR A 378 5.81 -21.03 2.95
C THR A 378 5.79 -20.58 4.40
N VAL A 379 5.82 -21.55 5.30
CA VAL A 379 5.99 -21.33 6.74
C VAL A 379 7.16 -22.20 7.19
N SER A 380 8.18 -21.55 7.76
CA SER A 380 9.33 -22.23 8.36
C SER A 380 9.36 -21.98 9.87
N VAL A 381 9.52 -23.05 10.65
CA VAL A 381 9.45 -23.01 12.12
C VAL A 381 10.62 -23.82 12.71
N PRO A 382 11.23 -23.37 13.82
CA PRO A 382 12.27 -24.13 14.52
C PRO A 382 11.84 -25.53 14.98
N SER A 383 12.78 -26.47 15.04
CA SER A 383 12.59 -27.82 15.59
C SER A 383 12.12 -27.88 17.05
N THR A 384 12.15 -26.75 17.78
CA THR A 384 11.59 -26.64 19.14
C THR A 384 10.07 -26.64 19.19
N TYR A 385 9.42 -26.42 18.06
CA TYR A 385 7.96 -26.45 17.93
C TYR A 385 7.42 -27.82 17.52
N ALA A 386 8.29 -28.80 17.29
CA ALA A 386 7.88 -30.18 17.01
C ALA A 386 6.87 -30.68 18.06
N ASP A 387 5.87 -31.43 17.61
CA ASP A 387 4.72 -31.93 18.38
C ASP A 387 3.74 -30.85 18.92
N ALA A 388 4.07 -29.56 18.87
CA ALA A 388 3.25 -28.49 19.42
C ALA A 388 2.37 -27.76 18.39
N LEU A 389 2.62 -28.00 17.10
CA LEU A 389 1.94 -27.34 15.99
C LEU A 389 0.64 -28.04 15.59
N CYS A 390 -0.26 -27.30 14.97
CA CYS A 390 -1.39 -27.88 14.26
C CYS A 390 -1.93 -26.99 13.13
N GLY A 391 -2.64 -27.59 12.18
CA GLY A 391 -3.21 -26.92 11.02
C GLY A 391 -3.08 -27.79 9.78
N LEU A 392 -3.28 -27.19 8.60
CA LEU A 392 -3.04 -27.86 7.31
C LEU A 392 -1.58 -28.27 7.09
N CYS A 393 -0.64 -27.68 7.82
CA CYS A 393 0.78 -28.03 7.78
C CYS A 393 1.19 -29.22 8.65
N GLY A 394 0.25 -29.90 9.32
CA GLY A 394 0.56 -31.01 10.23
C GLY A 394 1.06 -30.55 11.61
N ASN A 395 1.64 -31.49 12.37
CA ASN A 395 2.09 -31.29 13.76
C ASN A 395 3.63 -31.28 13.92
N TYR A 396 4.38 -31.52 12.84
CA TYR A 396 5.85 -31.47 12.81
C TYR A 396 6.53 -32.46 13.78
N ASN A 397 6.03 -33.69 13.83
CA ASN A 397 6.53 -34.75 14.71
C ASN A 397 7.51 -35.72 14.00
N GLY A 398 7.72 -35.54 12.69
CA GLY A 398 8.56 -36.42 11.86
C GLY A 398 7.83 -37.65 11.31
N ASN A 399 6.52 -37.76 11.47
CA ASN A 399 5.72 -38.90 11.04
C ASN A 399 4.74 -38.54 9.91
N ALA A 400 5.11 -38.84 8.67
CA ALA A 400 4.28 -38.55 7.50
C ALA A 400 2.91 -39.25 7.46
N ASP A 401 2.64 -40.23 8.34
CA ASP A 401 1.38 -40.99 8.36
C ASP A 401 0.24 -40.25 9.10
N ASP A 402 0.51 -39.22 9.91
CA ASP A 402 -0.51 -38.45 10.65
C ASP A 402 -0.67 -36.98 10.21
N GLU A 403 -0.14 -36.62 9.05
CA GLU A 403 -0.18 -35.24 8.53
C GLU A 403 -1.59 -34.69 8.33
N MET A 404 -2.57 -35.56 8.07
CA MET A 404 -3.99 -35.22 7.98
C MET A 404 -4.73 -35.39 9.31
N MET A 405 -4.11 -35.01 10.43
CA MET A 405 -4.75 -35.01 11.74
C MET A 405 -5.75 -33.86 11.85
N MET A 406 -7.04 -34.19 11.90
CA MET A 406 -8.12 -33.22 12.06
C MET A 406 -8.05 -32.53 13.43
N LYS A 407 -8.74 -31.39 13.55
CA LYS A 407 -8.82 -30.60 14.79
C LYS A 407 -9.33 -31.36 16.02
N ASN A 408 -10.03 -32.48 15.82
CA ASN A 408 -10.51 -33.36 16.90
C ASN A 408 -9.48 -34.44 17.32
N GLY A 409 -8.28 -34.43 16.74
CA GLY A 409 -7.19 -35.39 17.00
C GLY A 409 -7.26 -36.69 16.19
N GLN A 410 -8.24 -36.86 15.30
CA GLN A 410 -8.37 -38.06 14.46
C GLN A 410 -7.65 -37.87 13.12
N VAL A 411 -6.92 -38.90 12.67
CA VAL A 411 -6.29 -38.94 11.34
C VAL A 411 -7.32 -39.38 10.29
N THR A 412 -7.34 -38.69 9.15
CA THR A 412 -8.20 -39.02 7.99
C THR A 412 -7.36 -39.22 6.73
N SER A 413 -7.88 -39.96 5.75
CA SER A 413 -7.31 -40.04 4.40
C SER A 413 -8.06 -39.19 3.38
N ASN A 414 -9.11 -38.48 3.82
CA ASN A 414 -9.93 -37.61 2.98
C ASN A 414 -9.48 -36.13 3.13
N PRO A 415 -8.87 -35.52 2.10
CA PRO A 415 -8.42 -34.13 2.15
C PRO A 415 -9.53 -33.12 2.39
N ASP A 416 -10.76 -33.38 1.92
CA ASP A 416 -11.89 -32.47 2.13
C ASP A 416 -12.34 -32.46 3.59
N ALA A 417 -12.41 -33.64 4.21
CA ALA A 417 -12.72 -33.75 5.63
C ALA A 417 -11.64 -33.10 6.49
N PHE A 418 -10.37 -33.29 6.11
CA PHE A 418 -9.23 -32.66 6.76
C PHE A 418 -9.30 -31.13 6.66
N GLY A 419 -9.44 -30.58 5.44
CA GLY A 419 -9.52 -29.15 5.19
C GLY A 419 -10.71 -28.48 5.89
N HIS A 420 -11.88 -29.12 5.88
CA HIS A 420 -13.05 -28.64 6.60
C HIS A 420 -12.80 -28.53 8.12
N SER A 421 -12.09 -29.48 8.71
CA SER A 421 -11.79 -29.47 10.15
C SER A 421 -10.93 -28.28 10.59
N TRP A 422 -10.16 -27.70 9.66
CA TRP A 422 -9.26 -26.56 9.88
C TRP A 422 -9.81 -25.22 9.39
N LYS A 423 -11.09 -25.16 9.02
CA LYS A 423 -11.80 -23.91 8.71
C LYS A 423 -11.87 -23.02 9.96
N VAL A 424 -11.55 -21.74 9.79
CA VAL A 424 -11.62 -20.73 10.87
C VAL A 424 -12.86 -19.86 10.76
N THR A 425 -13.23 -19.43 9.56
CA THR A 425 -14.37 -18.52 9.34
C THR A 425 -14.87 -18.60 7.90
N ASP A 426 -16.18 -18.46 7.73
CA ASP A 426 -16.84 -18.32 6.43
C ASP A 426 -16.68 -16.89 5.90
N VAL A 427 -16.37 -16.76 4.61
CA VAL A 427 -16.35 -15.49 3.87
C VAL A 427 -17.43 -15.52 2.80
N PRO A 428 -17.99 -14.37 2.38
CA PRO A 428 -19.02 -14.33 1.34
C PRO A 428 -18.60 -15.11 0.08
N GLY A 429 -19.44 -16.08 -0.29
CA GLY A 429 -19.23 -16.97 -1.43
C GLY A 429 -18.35 -18.20 -1.16
N CYS A 430 -17.85 -18.41 0.06
CA CYS A 430 -17.04 -19.60 0.35
C CYS A 430 -17.73 -20.91 -0.06
N VAL A 431 -16.97 -21.73 -0.79
CA VAL A 431 -17.31 -23.09 -1.20
C VAL A 431 -16.30 -24.05 -0.55
N GLU A 432 -16.83 -25.10 0.09
CA GLU A 432 -16.06 -26.13 0.80
C GLU A 432 -15.82 -27.40 -0.02
N GLN A 433 -16.20 -27.43 -1.30
CA GLN A 433 -16.11 -28.61 -2.16
C GLN A 433 -14.93 -28.54 -3.13
N SER A 434 -14.11 -29.59 -3.15
CA SER A 434 -13.08 -29.81 -4.16
C SER A 434 -13.65 -30.58 -5.33
N LYS A 435 -14.08 -29.94 -6.42
CA LYS A 435 -14.38 -30.64 -7.68
C LYS A 435 -14.09 -29.82 -8.93
N VAL A 436 -12.82 -29.78 -9.32
CA VAL A 436 -12.46 -29.83 -10.75
C VAL A 436 -11.44 -30.93 -10.95
N GLU A 437 -11.89 -32.09 -11.43
CA GLU A 437 -10.99 -33.15 -11.87
C GLU A 437 -10.53 -32.87 -13.29
N CYS A 438 -9.24 -33.04 -13.55
CA CYS A 438 -8.69 -32.96 -14.90
C CYS A 438 -9.27 -34.12 -15.75
N PRO A 439 -10.08 -33.82 -16.78
CA PRO A 439 -10.85 -34.86 -17.51
C PRO A 439 -9.97 -35.79 -18.36
N ALA A 440 -8.68 -35.46 -18.58
CA ALA A 440 -7.77 -36.23 -19.43
C ALA A 440 -6.32 -36.29 -18.87
N ILE A 441 -6.14 -36.49 -17.56
CA ILE A 441 -4.82 -36.39 -16.90
C ILE A 441 -3.76 -37.31 -17.49
N ALA A 442 -4.13 -38.53 -17.88
CA ALA A 442 -3.21 -39.48 -18.48
C ALA A 442 -2.69 -39.03 -19.86
N ALA A 443 -3.54 -38.35 -20.65
CA ALA A 443 -3.14 -37.80 -21.93
C ALA A 443 -2.26 -36.55 -21.76
N ALA A 444 -2.60 -35.67 -20.80
CA ALA A 444 -1.82 -34.50 -20.46
C ALA A 444 -0.41 -34.88 -19.96
N LEU A 445 -0.29 -35.90 -19.10
CA LEU A 445 0.99 -36.44 -18.62
C LEU A 445 1.86 -36.92 -19.77
N ARG A 446 1.33 -37.78 -20.66
CA ARG A 446 2.08 -38.29 -21.83
C ARG A 446 2.55 -37.18 -22.76
N HIS A 447 1.72 -36.16 -22.98
CA HIS A 447 2.07 -35.03 -23.83
C HIS A 447 3.20 -34.20 -23.22
N GLN A 448 3.08 -33.86 -21.93
CA GLN A 448 4.05 -33.02 -21.22
C GLN A 448 5.38 -33.74 -20.92
N GLU A 449 5.41 -35.07 -20.85
CA GLU A 449 6.66 -35.85 -20.69
C GLU A 449 7.61 -35.74 -21.89
N VAL A 450 7.07 -35.52 -23.09
CA VAL A 450 7.88 -35.41 -24.32
C VAL A 450 8.36 -33.96 -24.55
N LEU A 451 7.66 -32.99 -23.98
CA LEU A 451 8.00 -31.58 -24.14
C LEU A 451 9.22 -31.21 -23.31
N LYS A 452 10.17 -30.53 -23.96
CA LYS A 452 11.34 -29.94 -23.29
C LYS A 452 11.06 -28.53 -22.72
N MET A 453 9.91 -27.96 -23.03
CA MET A 453 9.40 -26.74 -22.41
C MET A 453 8.13 -27.09 -21.64
N SER A 454 7.43 -26.08 -21.12
CA SER A 454 6.25 -26.29 -20.29
C SER A 454 6.57 -27.06 -18.98
N CYS A 455 5.72 -27.98 -18.52
CA CYS A 455 5.98 -28.72 -17.29
C CYS A 455 7.23 -29.61 -17.37
N GLY A 456 7.58 -30.09 -18.57
CA GLY A 456 8.72 -30.98 -18.77
C GLY A 456 10.08 -30.38 -18.38
N ILE A 457 10.21 -29.05 -18.33
CA ILE A 457 11.44 -28.36 -17.89
C ILE A 457 11.87 -28.78 -16.48
N ILE A 458 10.92 -29.13 -15.60
CA ILE A 458 11.15 -29.53 -14.21
C ILE A 458 11.97 -30.84 -14.14
N ARG A 459 11.78 -31.77 -15.09
CA ARG A 459 12.41 -33.11 -15.07
C ARG A 459 13.64 -33.25 -15.96
N GLN A 460 14.09 -32.18 -16.59
CA GLN A 460 15.28 -32.24 -17.45
C GLN A 460 16.56 -32.42 -16.66
N VAL A 461 17.23 -33.55 -16.87
CA VAL A 461 18.51 -33.87 -16.22
C VAL A 461 19.60 -32.87 -16.62
N ASP A 462 19.69 -32.52 -17.90
CA ASP A 462 20.63 -31.51 -18.42
C ASP A 462 20.02 -30.10 -18.52
N GLY A 463 18.93 -29.85 -17.79
CA GLY A 463 18.18 -28.59 -17.81
C GLY A 463 18.51 -27.64 -16.66
N PRO A 464 17.82 -26.49 -16.56
CA PRO A 464 18.10 -25.47 -15.54
C PRO A 464 17.93 -25.97 -14.09
N PHE A 465 17.15 -27.02 -13.88
CA PHE A 465 16.90 -27.59 -12.55
C PHE A 465 17.66 -28.89 -12.28
N GLY A 466 18.52 -29.37 -13.19
CA GLY A 466 19.17 -30.69 -13.06
C GLY A 466 19.94 -30.88 -11.75
N ALA A 467 20.63 -29.84 -11.28
CA ALA A 467 21.35 -29.85 -10.00
C ALA A 467 20.42 -30.01 -8.78
N CYS A 468 19.13 -29.67 -8.91
CA CYS A 468 18.16 -29.70 -7.83
C CYS A 468 17.51 -31.08 -7.64
N HIS A 469 17.55 -31.95 -8.64
CA HIS A 469 16.87 -33.26 -8.60
C HIS A 469 17.36 -34.16 -7.46
N ALA A 470 18.59 -33.96 -6.97
CA ALA A 470 19.16 -34.67 -5.82
C ALA A 470 18.67 -34.14 -4.46
N HIS A 471 18.06 -32.95 -4.42
CA HIS A 471 17.66 -32.25 -3.20
C HIS A 471 16.14 -32.07 -3.08
N VAL A 472 15.43 -31.88 -4.19
CA VAL A 472 13.98 -31.69 -4.23
C VAL A 472 13.38 -32.59 -5.31
N ASP A 473 12.40 -33.40 -4.93
CA ASP A 473 11.75 -34.36 -5.82
C ASP A 473 10.98 -33.68 -6.96
N ALA A 474 11.60 -33.67 -8.14
CA ALA A 474 11.06 -33.09 -9.37
C ALA A 474 9.75 -33.77 -9.84
N SER A 475 9.56 -35.06 -9.53
CA SER A 475 8.44 -35.84 -10.06
C SER A 475 7.10 -35.31 -9.56
N LYS A 476 7.07 -34.90 -8.29
CA LYS A 476 5.85 -34.41 -7.65
C LYS A 476 5.47 -33.00 -8.14
N TYR A 477 6.45 -32.11 -8.29
CA TYR A 477 6.22 -30.78 -8.88
C TYR A 477 5.79 -30.86 -10.35
N PHE A 478 6.36 -31.79 -11.11
CA PHE A 478 5.93 -32.09 -12.47
C PHE A 478 4.47 -32.54 -12.53
N GLN A 479 4.05 -33.46 -11.66
CA GLN A 479 2.66 -33.92 -11.61
C GLN A 479 1.68 -32.78 -11.29
N ASN A 480 2.00 -31.94 -10.29
CA ASN A 480 1.18 -30.77 -9.96
C ASN A 480 1.09 -29.79 -11.14
N CYS A 481 2.21 -29.55 -11.82
CA CYS A 481 2.26 -28.71 -13.00
C CYS A 481 1.35 -29.23 -14.12
N VAL A 482 1.42 -30.54 -14.42
CA VAL A 482 0.59 -31.16 -15.45
C VAL A 482 -0.89 -31.15 -15.06
N HIS A 483 -1.19 -31.38 -13.79
CA HIS A 483 -2.54 -31.32 -13.28
C HIS A 483 -3.15 -29.93 -13.48
N ASP A 484 -2.44 -28.88 -13.06
CA ASP A 484 -2.90 -27.50 -13.17
C ASP A 484 -2.97 -27.04 -14.64
N PHE A 485 -2.01 -27.45 -15.46
CA PHE A 485 -2.05 -27.24 -16.91
C PHE A 485 -3.26 -27.93 -17.56
N CYS A 486 -3.59 -29.15 -17.15
CA CYS A 486 -4.76 -29.85 -17.69
C CYS A 486 -6.08 -29.16 -17.35
N LEU A 487 -6.18 -28.59 -16.15
CA LEU A 487 -7.36 -27.84 -15.74
C LEU A 487 -7.48 -26.51 -16.52
N PHE A 488 -6.36 -25.93 -16.96
CA PHE A 488 -6.30 -24.63 -17.64
C PHE A 488 -5.30 -24.60 -18.82
N PRO A 489 -5.55 -25.37 -19.89
CA PRO A 489 -4.57 -25.61 -20.97
C PRO A 489 -4.21 -24.36 -21.77
N ASP A 490 -5.11 -23.38 -21.85
CA ASP A 490 -4.91 -22.13 -22.61
C ASP A 490 -4.18 -21.03 -21.81
N ARG A 491 -3.55 -21.36 -20.68
CA ARG A 491 -2.94 -20.36 -19.78
C ARG A 491 -1.53 -20.74 -19.33
N GLU A 492 -0.55 -20.29 -20.10
CA GLU A 492 0.88 -20.41 -19.77
C GLU A 492 1.20 -19.92 -18.35
N GLY A 493 0.57 -18.82 -17.90
CA GLY A 493 0.80 -18.25 -16.58
C GLY A 493 0.53 -19.20 -15.41
N VAL A 494 -0.39 -20.17 -15.54
CA VAL A 494 -0.70 -21.15 -14.48
C VAL A 494 0.49 -22.08 -14.24
N MET A 495 1.04 -22.59 -15.32
CA MET A 495 2.19 -23.49 -15.30
C MET A 495 3.46 -22.78 -14.79
N CYS A 496 3.67 -21.52 -15.20
CA CYS A 496 4.79 -20.70 -14.74
C CYS A 496 4.83 -20.55 -13.22
N LEU A 497 3.68 -20.53 -12.56
CA LEU A 497 3.62 -20.43 -11.10
C LEU A 497 4.11 -21.71 -10.41
N VAL A 498 3.76 -22.89 -10.93
CA VAL A 498 4.24 -24.16 -10.36
C VAL A 498 5.74 -24.34 -10.59
N ILE A 499 6.23 -23.96 -11.77
CA ILE A 499 7.67 -23.98 -12.08
C ILE A 499 8.42 -23.00 -11.16
N ALA A 500 7.87 -21.81 -10.91
CA ALA A 500 8.45 -20.83 -9.98
C ALA A 500 8.49 -21.38 -8.54
N GLY A 501 7.45 -22.10 -8.11
CA GLY A 501 7.46 -22.80 -6.81
C GLY A 501 8.59 -23.84 -6.71
N TYR A 502 8.83 -24.62 -7.77
CA TYR A 502 9.96 -25.56 -7.79
C TYR A 502 11.31 -24.83 -7.77
N ALA A 503 11.45 -23.76 -8.55
CA ALA A 503 12.65 -22.91 -8.54
C ALA A 503 12.94 -22.36 -7.13
N ALA A 504 11.90 -21.85 -6.45
CA ALA A 504 12.00 -21.36 -5.08
C ALA A 504 12.40 -22.47 -4.09
N ALA A 505 11.80 -23.66 -4.18
CA ALA A 505 12.17 -24.80 -3.34
C ALA A 505 13.63 -25.23 -3.54
N CYS A 506 14.12 -25.23 -4.79
CA CYS A 506 15.52 -25.51 -5.10
C CYS A 506 16.48 -24.47 -4.47
N GLN A 507 16.14 -23.19 -4.59
CA GLN A 507 16.93 -22.10 -3.99
C GLN A 507 16.90 -22.17 -2.46
N ALA A 508 15.75 -22.49 -1.86
CA ALA A 508 15.60 -22.72 -0.44
C ALA A 508 16.46 -23.89 0.05
N ALA A 509 16.61 -24.95 -0.75
CA ALA A 509 17.53 -26.07 -0.49
C ALA A 509 19.02 -25.70 -0.65
N GLY A 510 19.34 -24.48 -1.11
CA GLY A 510 20.72 -24.00 -1.31
C GLY A 510 21.33 -24.42 -2.65
N VAL A 511 20.50 -24.89 -3.58
CA VAL A 511 20.94 -25.32 -4.92
C VAL A 511 20.98 -24.13 -5.86
N THR A 512 22.07 -24.02 -6.63
CA THR A 512 22.14 -23.05 -7.73
C THR A 512 21.41 -23.60 -8.95
N ILE A 513 20.37 -22.89 -9.38
CA ILE A 513 19.58 -23.23 -10.58
C ILE A 513 20.01 -22.38 -11.78
N GLY A 514 19.85 -22.92 -12.99
CA GLY A 514 20.10 -22.23 -14.26
C GLY A 514 18.94 -21.34 -14.71
N GLN A 515 19.19 -20.49 -15.71
CA GLN A 515 18.16 -19.62 -16.30
C GLN A 515 17.03 -20.47 -16.92
N TRP A 516 15.81 -20.30 -16.41
CA TRP A 516 14.64 -21.04 -16.88
C TRP A 516 13.55 -20.14 -17.51
N ARG A 517 13.60 -18.83 -17.23
CA ARG A 517 12.71 -17.83 -17.86
C ARG A 517 13.37 -17.23 -19.10
N THR A 518 12.57 -16.96 -20.12
CA THR A 518 12.98 -16.27 -21.34
C THR A 518 11.93 -15.23 -21.72
N ASP A 519 12.22 -14.35 -22.67
CA ASP A 519 11.28 -13.30 -23.10
C ASP A 519 9.93 -13.88 -23.58
N ASP A 520 9.97 -15.06 -24.20
CA ASP A 520 8.80 -15.79 -24.73
C ASP A 520 8.31 -16.92 -23.81
N PHE A 521 8.88 -17.10 -22.61
CA PHE A 521 8.50 -18.18 -21.69
C PHE A 521 8.59 -17.74 -20.24
N CYS A 522 7.43 -17.62 -19.60
CA CYS A 522 7.31 -17.21 -18.20
C CYS A 522 8.09 -15.91 -17.87
N SER A 523 8.08 -14.92 -18.77
CA SER A 523 8.81 -13.65 -18.57
C SER A 523 8.33 -12.87 -17.34
N ILE A 524 9.23 -12.06 -16.77
CA ILE A 524 8.94 -11.18 -15.64
C ILE A 524 9.13 -9.74 -16.07
N SER A 525 8.10 -8.93 -15.88
CA SER A 525 8.19 -7.48 -15.97
C SER A 525 8.70 -6.90 -14.65
N CYS A 526 9.79 -6.15 -14.71
CA CYS A 526 10.33 -5.43 -13.57
C CYS A 526 9.92 -3.94 -13.60
N PRO A 527 9.78 -3.28 -12.44
CA PRO A 527 9.56 -1.83 -12.35
C PRO A 527 10.61 -1.03 -13.13
N ALA A 528 10.30 0.23 -13.42
CA ALA A 528 11.29 1.14 -14.01
C ALA A 528 12.58 1.20 -13.16
N ASN A 529 13.73 1.31 -13.83
CA ASN A 529 15.06 1.31 -13.22
C ASN A 529 15.38 0.00 -12.45
N SER A 530 14.90 -1.13 -12.94
CA SER A 530 15.21 -2.44 -12.40
C SER A 530 15.19 -3.52 -13.48
N HIS A 531 15.91 -4.61 -13.25
CA HIS A 531 15.96 -5.76 -14.13
C HIS A 531 15.76 -7.07 -13.36
N TYR A 532 15.43 -8.13 -14.10
CA TYR A 532 15.22 -9.46 -13.54
C TYR A 532 16.55 -10.16 -13.24
N GLU A 533 16.68 -10.73 -12.04
CA GLU A 533 17.73 -11.68 -11.70
C GLU A 533 17.14 -12.97 -11.10
N ILE A 534 17.69 -14.11 -11.54
CA ILE A 534 17.29 -15.41 -11.00
C ILE A 534 17.66 -15.59 -9.53
N CYS A 535 18.69 -14.88 -9.03
CA CYS A 535 19.15 -15.02 -7.66
C CYS A 535 19.69 -13.66 -7.20
N SER A 536 18.75 -12.90 -6.66
CA SER A 536 18.94 -11.56 -6.13
C SER A 536 19.12 -11.55 -4.62
N GLN A 537 19.90 -10.60 -4.11
CA GLN A 537 20.02 -10.29 -2.67
C GLN A 537 19.41 -8.90 -2.39
N THR A 538 18.13 -8.71 -2.78
CA THR A 538 17.41 -7.41 -2.75
C THR A 538 17.36 -6.72 -1.38
N CYS A 539 17.56 -7.45 -0.29
CA CYS A 539 17.65 -6.94 1.07
C CYS A 539 18.79 -5.93 1.30
N SER A 540 19.81 -5.90 0.43
CA SER A 540 21.02 -5.07 0.61
C SER A 540 20.91 -3.66 0.02
N ARG A 541 19.96 -3.41 -0.88
CA ARG A 541 19.83 -2.15 -1.64
C ARG A 541 18.43 -1.55 -1.54
N THR A 542 17.97 -1.33 -0.33
CA THR A 542 16.72 -0.61 -0.06
C THR A 542 17.04 0.75 0.55
N CYS A 543 16.12 1.70 0.47
CA CYS A 543 16.33 2.99 1.13
C CYS A 543 16.51 2.86 2.65
N SER A 544 15.96 1.82 3.28
CA SER A 544 16.23 1.55 4.69
C SER A 544 17.66 1.05 4.94
N SER A 545 18.27 0.32 4.00
CA SER A 545 19.63 -0.21 4.16
C SER A 545 20.72 0.85 3.99
N VAL A 546 20.39 1.97 3.33
CA VAL A 546 21.28 3.15 3.20
C VAL A 546 21.55 3.79 4.57
N TYR A 547 20.57 3.79 5.48
CA TYR A 547 20.72 4.41 6.81
C TYR A 547 21.25 3.43 7.88
N ALA A 548 21.07 2.13 7.68
CA ALA A 548 21.59 1.09 8.56
C ALA A 548 21.82 -0.21 7.78
N PRO A 549 23.01 -0.83 7.85
CA PRO A 549 23.26 -2.10 7.15
C PRO A 549 22.23 -3.15 7.58
N VAL A 550 21.50 -3.68 6.61
CA VAL A 550 20.51 -4.73 6.83
C VAL A 550 21.19 -6.08 6.68
N LYS A 551 20.90 -6.97 7.62
CA LYS A 551 21.31 -8.36 7.57
C LYS A 551 20.52 -9.05 6.46
N CYS A 552 21.19 -9.32 5.35
CA CYS A 552 20.61 -10.06 4.25
C CYS A 552 20.58 -11.55 4.57
N PRO A 553 19.49 -12.28 4.21
CA PRO A 553 19.54 -13.72 4.19
C PRO A 553 20.73 -14.19 3.34
N GLU A 554 21.49 -15.19 3.82
CA GLU A 554 22.61 -15.75 3.06
C GLU A 554 22.15 -16.34 1.71
N ARG A 555 20.88 -16.77 1.64
CA ARG A 555 20.26 -17.39 0.46
C ARG A 555 19.53 -16.36 -0.38
N CYS A 556 19.96 -16.23 -1.63
CA CYS A 556 19.31 -15.36 -2.60
C CYS A 556 17.94 -15.90 -3.03
N ARG A 557 17.12 -15.02 -3.60
CA ARG A 557 15.80 -15.36 -4.15
C ARG A 557 15.64 -14.75 -5.54
N GLU A 558 14.88 -15.41 -6.39
CA GLU A 558 14.48 -14.86 -7.69
C GLU A 558 13.70 -13.55 -7.54
N GLY A 559 14.03 -12.51 -8.33
CA GLY A 559 13.30 -11.25 -8.28
C GLY A 559 13.88 -10.11 -9.13
N CYS A 560 13.24 -8.96 -9.03
CA CYS A 560 13.70 -7.74 -9.69
C CYS A 560 14.70 -7.01 -8.79
N VAL A 561 15.83 -6.60 -9.36
CA VAL A 561 16.91 -5.88 -8.70
C VAL A 561 16.98 -4.49 -9.29
N CYS A 562 17.07 -3.48 -8.43
CA CYS A 562 17.27 -2.11 -8.89
C CYS A 562 18.59 -1.98 -9.64
N ASP A 563 18.53 -1.24 -10.75
CA ASP A 563 19.69 -0.96 -11.56
C ASP A 563 20.73 -0.15 -10.77
N GLU A 564 21.96 -0.11 -11.26
CA GLU A 564 23.03 0.66 -10.63
C GLU A 564 22.65 2.16 -10.52
N GLY A 565 22.93 2.76 -9.36
CA GLY A 565 22.47 4.12 -9.01
C GLY A 565 21.07 4.20 -8.38
N PHE A 566 20.31 3.10 -8.38
CA PHE A 566 18.96 3.05 -7.81
C PHE A 566 18.88 2.11 -6.59
N VAL A 567 17.94 2.39 -5.71
CA VAL A 567 17.65 1.64 -4.48
C VAL A 567 16.14 1.46 -4.32
N LEU A 568 15.73 0.35 -3.71
CA LEU A 568 14.32 0.01 -3.55
C LEU A 568 13.67 0.87 -2.45
N SER A 569 12.70 1.69 -2.84
CA SER A 569 11.86 2.52 -1.98
C SER A 569 10.43 2.00 -2.02
N GLY A 570 10.07 1.14 -1.07
CA GLY A 570 8.80 0.41 -1.11
C GLY A 570 8.79 -0.63 -2.23
N ASP A 571 8.11 -0.29 -3.32
CA ASP A 571 7.92 -1.12 -4.52
C ASP A 571 8.58 -0.54 -5.78
N GLU A 572 9.25 0.61 -5.68
CA GLU A 572 9.88 1.31 -6.80
C GLU A 572 11.39 1.47 -6.62
N CYS A 573 12.14 1.42 -7.72
CA CYS A 573 13.57 1.70 -7.73
C CYS A 573 13.79 3.20 -8.02
N VAL A 574 14.28 3.90 -7.00
CA VAL A 574 14.47 5.36 -7.02
C VAL A 574 15.95 5.70 -6.83
N PRO A 575 16.42 6.86 -7.33
CA PRO A 575 17.74 7.36 -6.98
C PRO A 575 17.91 7.50 -5.47
N VAL A 576 19.12 7.34 -4.94
CA VAL A 576 19.37 7.40 -3.49
C VAL A 576 18.93 8.76 -2.88
N SER A 577 19.05 9.85 -3.65
CA SER A 577 18.53 11.18 -3.27
C SER A 577 17.03 11.21 -3.01
N GLN A 578 16.27 10.31 -3.64
CA GLN A 578 14.82 10.18 -3.49
C GLN A 578 14.45 9.07 -2.50
N CYS A 579 15.36 8.71 -1.60
CA CYS A 579 15.03 7.77 -0.55
C CYS A 579 14.01 8.31 0.43
N GLY A 580 13.04 7.44 0.75
CA GLY A 580 12.03 7.69 1.75
C GLY A 580 12.57 7.66 3.17
N CYS A 581 11.65 7.71 4.13
CA CYS A 581 11.94 7.93 5.54
C CYS A 581 11.48 6.74 6.39
N LEU A 582 12.33 6.32 7.33
CA LEU A 582 11.94 5.39 8.37
C LEU A 582 11.50 6.17 9.61
N HIS A 583 10.25 6.02 10.03
CA HIS A 583 9.72 6.72 11.20
C HIS A 583 8.79 5.81 12.02
N GLN A 584 9.11 5.65 13.30
CA GLN A 584 8.34 4.83 14.26
C GLN A 584 7.97 3.43 13.71
N ASP A 585 8.97 2.66 13.26
CA ASP A 585 8.86 1.28 12.74
C ASP A 585 8.34 1.17 11.29
N PHE A 586 7.80 2.25 10.72
CA PHE A 586 7.19 2.28 9.39
C PHE A 586 8.06 2.99 8.36
N TYR A 587 8.00 2.52 7.11
CA TYR A 587 8.63 3.14 5.96
C TYR A 587 7.64 4.00 5.16
N TYR A 588 8.03 5.24 4.87
CA TYR A 588 7.27 6.23 4.10
C TYR A 588 8.05 6.64 2.86
N LYS A 589 7.39 6.75 1.71
CA LYS A 589 8.03 7.28 0.49
C LYS A 589 8.21 8.80 0.59
N VAL A 590 9.09 9.36 -0.22
CA VAL A 590 9.27 10.82 -0.31
C VAL A 590 7.94 11.50 -0.68
N GLU A 591 7.70 12.68 -0.10
CA GLU A 591 6.45 13.44 -0.12
C GLU A 591 5.24 12.78 0.57
N GLU A 592 5.37 11.54 1.06
CA GLU A 592 4.29 10.86 1.78
C GLU A 592 3.98 11.57 3.09
N THR A 593 2.73 11.98 3.26
CA THR A 593 2.21 12.58 4.49
C THR A 593 1.63 11.48 5.39
N PHE A 594 2.02 11.47 6.65
CA PHE A 594 1.59 10.48 7.63
C PHE A 594 1.38 11.09 9.02
N PHE A 595 0.69 10.36 9.87
CA PHE A 595 0.30 10.83 11.20
C PHE A 595 0.80 9.82 12.25
N PRO A 596 2.00 10.02 12.81
CA PRO A 596 2.56 9.09 13.78
C PRO A 596 1.79 9.09 15.11
N SER A 597 1.13 10.20 15.44
CA SER A 597 0.30 10.33 16.62
C SER A 597 -0.98 11.09 16.31
N LYS A 598 -1.87 11.20 17.31
CA LYS A 598 -3.06 12.03 17.22
C LYS A 598 -2.76 13.55 17.30
N GLN A 599 -1.49 13.92 17.42
CA GLN A 599 -1.05 15.29 17.70
C GLN A 599 -0.01 15.77 16.68
N GLU A 600 0.33 14.94 15.69
CA GLU A 600 1.44 15.21 14.81
C GLU A 600 1.12 14.78 13.37
N LYS A 601 1.31 15.70 12.42
CA LYS A 601 1.32 15.47 10.98
C LYS A 601 2.75 15.56 10.52
N CYS A 602 3.26 14.51 9.91
CA CYS A 602 4.59 14.45 9.36
C CYS A 602 4.55 14.27 7.86
N GLN A 603 5.56 14.77 7.18
CA GLN A 603 5.82 14.52 5.78
C GLN A 603 7.24 14.00 5.62
N CYS A 604 7.40 12.94 4.84
CA CYS A 604 8.71 12.45 4.46
C CYS A 604 9.32 13.35 3.38
N GLN A 605 10.54 13.80 3.59
CA GLN A 605 11.30 14.63 2.65
C GLN A 605 12.39 13.79 1.97
N ALA A 606 12.85 14.26 0.82
CA ALA A 606 13.99 13.67 0.12
C ALA A 606 15.23 13.61 1.04
N GLY A 607 15.97 12.49 0.99
CA GLY A 607 17.12 12.25 1.87
C GLY A 607 16.77 11.73 3.27
N GLY A 608 15.54 11.24 3.49
CA GLY A 608 15.13 10.51 4.70
C GLY A 608 14.75 11.38 5.90
N ALA A 609 14.74 12.70 5.75
CA ALA A 609 14.31 13.62 6.80
C ALA A 609 12.78 13.61 6.94
N VAL A 610 12.30 13.69 8.17
CA VAL A 610 10.87 13.78 8.46
C VAL A 610 10.55 15.17 9.00
N GLY A 611 9.74 15.93 8.27
CA GLY A 611 9.23 17.22 8.72
C GLY A 611 7.89 17.03 9.41
N CYS A 612 7.83 17.28 10.73
CA CYS A 612 6.60 17.15 11.51
C CYS A 612 6.04 18.50 11.96
N GLN A 613 4.72 18.59 12.00
CA GLN A 613 3.94 19.72 12.45
C GLN A 613 2.95 19.23 13.51
N GLN A 614 2.83 19.97 14.61
CA GLN A 614 1.79 19.72 15.59
C GLN A 614 0.42 19.93 14.95
N ILE A 615 -0.47 18.97 15.16
CA ILE A 615 -1.87 19.05 14.76
C ILE A 615 -2.74 18.87 15.99
N SER A 616 -3.79 19.66 16.06
CA SER A 616 -4.80 19.56 17.10
C SER A 616 -6.15 19.63 16.43
N CYS A 617 -7.10 18.85 16.91
CA CYS A 617 -8.47 19.00 16.48
C CYS A 617 -9.09 20.28 17.04
N PRO A 618 -9.98 20.95 16.28
CA PRO A 618 -10.78 22.05 16.80
C PRO A 618 -11.48 21.64 18.10
N GLU A 619 -11.47 22.55 19.08
CA GLU A 619 -12.09 22.41 20.41
C GLU A 619 -11.62 21.21 21.27
N GLY A 620 -10.47 20.61 20.96
CA GLY A 620 -9.94 19.49 21.74
C GLY A 620 -10.69 18.16 21.53
N SER A 621 -11.45 18.04 20.44
CA SER A 621 -12.08 16.78 20.04
C SER A 621 -11.03 15.67 19.79
N GLU A 622 -11.41 14.41 20.00
CA GLU A 622 -10.44 13.30 19.83
C GLU A 622 -10.04 13.13 18.37
N GLY A 623 -8.76 13.05 18.02
CA GLY A 623 -8.31 12.61 16.69
C GLY A 623 -8.32 11.09 16.54
N LYS A 624 -8.63 10.58 15.35
CA LYS A 624 -8.46 9.19 14.91
C LYS A 624 -7.74 9.16 13.57
N VAL A 625 -6.79 8.24 13.41
CA VAL A 625 -6.17 7.99 12.11
C VAL A 625 -6.95 6.86 11.45
N ILE A 626 -7.72 7.17 10.41
CA ILE A 626 -8.49 6.19 9.60
C ILE A 626 -7.79 6.07 8.25
N ASP A 627 -7.41 4.85 7.86
CA ASP A 627 -6.69 4.54 6.60
C ASP A 627 -5.43 5.41 6.35
N GLY A 628 -4.70 5.74 7.43
CA GLY A 628 -3.48 6.56 7.32
C GLY A 628 -3.74 8.06 7.24
N VAL A 629 -4.99 8.51 7.38
CA VAL A 629 -5.38 9.94 7.39
C VAL A 629 -5.84 10.33 8.79
N PHE A 630 -5.28 11.40 9.35
CA PHE A 630 -5.78 11.97 10.60
C PHE A 630 -7.10 12.67 10.39
N GLN A 631 -8.11 12.18 11.08
CA GLN A 631 -9.46 12.70 11.11
C GLN A 631 -9.79 13.09 12.54
N CYS A 632 -10.31 14.28 12.75
CA CYS A 632 -10.89 14.63 14.03
C CYS A 632 -12.22 13.90 14.19
N SER A 633 -12.54 13.42 15.40
CA SER A 633 -13.80 12.72 15.75
C SER A 633 -15.03 13.64 15.67
N SER A 634 -14.91 14.75 14.95
CA SER A 634 -15.94 15.73 14.69
C SER A 634 -15.71 16.43 13.34
N ALA A 635 -15.17 15.75 12.32
CA ALA A 635 -15.55 16.12 10.95
C ALA A 635 -16.92 15.49 10.67
N THR A 636 -17.98 15.98 11.32
CA THR A 636 -19.33 15.81 10.77
C THR A 636 -19.33 16.54 9.45
N LEU A 637 -19.03 15.82 8.36
CA LEU A 637 -19.30 16.33 7.03
C LEU A 637 -20.78 16.73 7.00
N GLY A 638 -21.06 17.99 6.65
CA GLY A 638 -22.42 18.40 6.40
C GLY A 638 -22.91 17.61 5.20
N ALA A 639 -23.98 16.82 5.36
CA ALA A 639 -24.60 16.08 4.27
C ALA A 639 -26.01 16.62 3.99
N CYS A 640 -26.21 17.16 2.80
CA CYS A 640 -27.51 17.54 2.29
C CYS A 640 -27.98 16.49 1.30
N VAL A 641 -29.24 16.08 1.40
CA VAL A 641 -29.82 15.04 0.54
C VAL A 641 -31.06 15.59 -0.15
N VAL A 642 -31.18 15.29 -1.43
CA VAL A 642 -32.42 15.43 -2.20
C VAL A 642 -32.76 14.04 -2.72
N THR A 643 -33.99 13.58 -2.47
CA THR A 643 -34.41 12.26 -2.95
C THR A 643 -35.89 12.25 -3.33
N GLY A 644 -36.21 11.48 -4.36
CA GLY A 644 -37.57 11.33 -4.84
C GLY A 644 -38.17 12.60 -5.43
N ASP A 645 -39.50 12.67 -5.49
CA ASP A 645 -40.22 13.80 -6.09
C ASP A 645 -39.98 15.12 -5.35
N ARG A 646 -39.89 15.09 -4.02
CA ARG A 646 -40.05 16.28 -3.17
C ARG A 646 -39.28 16.31 -1.85
N SER A 647 -38.53 15.28 -1.51
CA SER A 647 -37.97 15.11 -0.16
C SER A 647 -36.54 15.65 -0.06
N TYR A 648 -36.26 16.39 1.02
CA TYR A 648 -34.97 17.04 1.27
C TYR A 648 -34.52 16.82 2.73
N ILE A 649 -33.21 16.80 2.94
CA ILE A 649 -32.54 16.96 4.24
C ILE A 649 -31.50 18.08 4.12
N SER A 650 -31.57 19.06 5.03
CA SER A 650 -30.55 20.10 5.19
C SER A 650 -29.24 19.54 5.76
N PHE A 651 -28.16 20.32 5.70
CA PHE A 651 -26.87 19.95 6.29
C PHE A 651 -26.94 19.68 7.80
N ASP A 652 -27.85 20.33 8.52
CA ASP A 652 -28.04 20.18 9.96
C ASP A 652 -29.05 19.06 10.33
N GLY A 653 -29.60 18.39 9.31
CA GLY A 653 -30.45 17.22 9.46
C GLY A 653 -31.96 17.53 9.52
N THR A 654 -32.39 18.70 9.08
CA THR A 654 -33.81 19.05 8.98
C THR A 654 -34.41 18.43 7.73
N ALA A 655 -35.33 17.48 7.94
CA ALA A 655 -36.09 16.84 6.86
C ALA A 655 -37.33 17.66 6.49
N PHE A 656 -37.55 17.92 5.20
CA PHE A 656 -38.70 18.68 4.72
C PHE A 656 -39.08 18.33 3.27
N ASN A 657 -40.24 18.83 2.84
CA ASN A 657 -40.78 18.58 1.51
C ASN A 657 -41.07 19.90 0.78
N ILE A 658 -40.66 20.00 -0.48
CA ILE A 658 -41.01 21.12 -1.38
C ILE A 658 -41.72 20.56 -2.61
N SER A 659 -42.97 20.98 -2.81
CA SER A 659 -43.71 20.69 -4.05
C SER A 659 -43.39 21.75 -5.10
N GLY A 660 -42.96 21.34 -6.30
CA GLY A 660 -42.80 22.24 -7.45
C GLY A 660 -41.69 21.82 -8.41
N THR A 661 -41.93 21.96 -9.70
CA THR A 661 -40.98 21.60 -10.76
C THR A 661 -40.35 22.86 -11.32
N CYS A 662 -39.19 23.22 -10.77
CA CYS A 662 -38.42 24.38 -11.20
C CYS A 662 -36.92 24.11 -11.02
N SER A 663 -36.11 25.11 -11.35
CA SER A 663 -34.69 25.14 -11.02
C SER A 663 -34.48 25.77 -9.65
N TYR A 664 -33.74 25.09 -8.79
CA TYR A 664 -33.51 25.47 -7.39
C TYR A 664 -32.02 25.52 -7.06
N VAL A 665 -31.64 26.49 -6.23
CA VAL A 665 -30.33 26.52 -5.57
C VAL A 665 -30.36 25.57 -4.38
N LEU A 666 -29.63 24.45 -4.48
CA LEU A 666 -29.49 23.54 -3.33
C LEU A 666 -28.59 24.16 -2.28
N THR A 667 -27.42 24.62 -2.68
CA THR A 667 -26.51 25.31 -1.79
C THR A 667 -25.54 26.18 -2.56
N GLU A 668 -25.17 27.31 -1.97
CA GLU A 668 -24.12 28.18 -2.45
C GLU A 668 -23.30 28.75 -1.30
N THR A 669 -22.11 29.27 -1.61
CA THR A 669 -21.27 29.97 -0.64
C THR A 669 -21.74 31.42 -0.49
N CYS A 670 -22.21 31.79 0.69
CA CYS A 670 -22.87 33.08 0.94
C CYS A 670 -22.04 34.03 1.82
N ALA A 671 -21.15 33.48 2.66
CA ALA A 671 -20.18 34.24 3.45
C ALA A 671 -18.75 33.84 3.05
N ALA A 672 -18.03 34.75 2.37
CA ALA A 672 -16.90 34.39 1.49
C ALA A 672 -15.50 34.76 2.00
N GLU A 673 -15.27 35.01 3.29
CA GLU A 673 -13.97 35.56 3.71
C GLU A 673 -12.82 34.54 3.70
N ASN A 674 -13.06 33.21 3.76
CA ASN A 674 -11.98 32.22 3.90
C ASN A 674 -12.25 30.82 3.28
N VAL A 675 -13.25 30.67 2.41
CA VAL A 675 -13.60 29.38 1.79
C VAL A 675 -13.71 29.49 0.27
N GLN A 676 -13.48 28.38 -0.45
CA GLN A 676 -13.59 28.36 -1.91
C GLN A 676 -15.06 28.49 -2.33
N PRO A 677 -15.45 29.50 -3.14
CA PRO A 677 -16.83 29.66 -3.57
C PRO A 677 -17.26 28.53 -4.51
N PHE A 678 -18.49 28.04 -4.30
CA PHE A 678 -19.17 27.12 -5.19
C PHE A 678 -20.69 27.33 -5.14
N LEU A 679 -21.39 26.78 -6.13
CA LEU A 679 -22.84 26.78 -6.24
C LEU A 679 -23.34 25.46 -6.82
N VAL A 680 -24.35 24.86 -6.20
CA VAL A 680 -25.00 23.64 -6.67
C VAL A 680 -26.48 23.93 -6.92
N LYS A 681 -26.92 23.72 -8.16
CA LYS A 681 -28.31 23.89 -8.62
C LYS A 681 -28.86 22.57 -9.14
N ILE A 682 -30.15 22.36 -8.98
CA ILE A 682 -30.89 21.28 -9.65
C ILE A 682 -32.03 21.86 -10.47
N GLU A 683 -32.30 21.26 -11.61
CA GLU A 683 -33.46 21.52 -12.45
C GLU A 683 -34.38 20.31 -12.40
N LYS A 684 -35.63 20.50 -11.95
CA LYS A 684 -36.63 19.43 -11.90
C LYS A 684 -37.51 19.46 -13.15
N GLU A 685 -37.77 18.28 -13.73
CA GLU A 685 -38.66 18.13 -14.88
C GLU A 685 -40.09 18.54 -14.56
N ALA A 686 -40.75 19.18 -15.53
CA ALA A 686 -42.18 19.48 -15.45
C ALA A 686 -43.01 18.22 -15.18
N ARG A 687 -43.96 18.33 -14.24
CA ARG A 687 -44.75 17.18 -13.76
C ARG A 687 -45.65 16.63 -14.87
N GLN A 688 -45.60 15.33 -15.09
CA GLN A 688 -46.50 14.60 -16.00
C GLN A 688 -47.45 13.70 -15.19
N LYS A 689 -48.68 13.46 -15.70
CA LYS A 689 -49.64 12.54 -15.04
C LYS A 689 -48.99 11.17 -14.80
N ARG A 690 -49.10 10.66 -13.56
CA ARG A 690 -48.59 9.34 -13.12
C ARG A 690 -47.06 9.15 -13.25
N LYS A 691 -46.28 10.23 -13.17
CA LYS A 691 -44.82 10.16 -13.13
C LYS A 691 -44.25 10.98 -11.98
N VAL A 692 -43.19 10.44 -11.37
CA VAL A 692 -42.33 11.14 -10.40
C VAL A 692 -41.51 12.21 -11.14
N SER A 693 -41.45 13.43 -10.61
CA SER A 693 -40.57 14.47 -11.16
C SER A 693 -39.11 14.11 -10.87
N GLY A 694 -38.34 13.85 -11.92
CA GLY A 694 -36.90 13.64 -11.82
C GLY A 694 -36.14 14.95 -11.87
N ILE A 695 -34.87 14.89 -11.50
CA ILE A 695 -33.90 15.95 -11.72
C ILE A 695 -33.47 15.83 -13.19
N GLN A 696 -33.81 16.82 -14.01
CA GLN A 696 -33.42 16.91 -15.42
C GLN A 696 -31.92 17.19 -15.56
N ALA A 697 -31.41 18.11 -14.74
CA ALA A 697 -30.02 18.51 -14.75
C ALA A 697 -29.56 18.90 -13.34
N LEU A 698 -28.31 18.59 -13.03
CA LEU A 698 -27.58 19.09 -11.86
C LEU A 698 -26.42 19.94 -12.36
N THR A 699 -26.32 21.17 -11.87
CA THR A 699 -25.25 22.11 -12.24
C THR A 699 -24.39 22.45 -11.03
N VAL A 700 -23.07 22.37 -11.18
CA VAL A 700 -22.07 22.77 -10.19
C VAL A 700 -21.18 23.85 -10.80
N GLU A 701 -21.19 25.04 -10.20
CA GLU A 701 -20.29 26.13 -10.57
C GLU A 701 -19.16 26.20 -9.54
N VAL A 702 -17.91 25.97 -9.96
CA VAL A 702 -16.74 25.92 -9.07
C VAL A 702 -15.45 26.20 -9.84
N TYR A 703 -14.52 26.94 -9.24
CA TYR A 703 -13.25 27.35 -9.89
C TYR A 703 -13.43 28.07 -11.25
N GLY A 704 -14.56 28.75 -11.45
CA GLY A 704 -14.91 29.39 -12.72
C GLY A 704 -15.33 28.43 -13.84
N LEU A 705 -15.56 27.15 -13.51
CA LEU A 705 -16.12 26.14 -14.41
C LEU A 705 -17.61 25.95 -14.11
N THR A 706 -18.41 25.75 -15.16
CA THR A 706 -19.81 25.32 -15.05
C THR A 706 -19.93 23.88 -15.49
N LEU A 707 -20.25 22.99 -14.55
CA LEU A 707 -20.36 21.54 -14.75
C LEU A 707 -21.82 21.14 -14.71
N THR A 708 -22.36 20.60 -15.81
CA THR A 708 -23.75 20.16 -15.89
C THR A 708 -23.83 18.66 -16.16
N LEU A 709 -24.51 17.95 -15.26
CA LEU A 709 -24.86 16.54 -15.37
C LEU A 709 -26.33 16.42 -15.75
N THR A 710 -26.61 15.83 -16.91
CA THR A 710 -27.98 15.71 -17.43
C THR A 710 -28.51 14.30 -17.23
N ARG A 711 -29.79 14.20 -16.84
CA ARG A 711 -30.52 12.93 -16.71
C ARG A 711 -30.37 12.07 -17.96
N GLY A 712 -30.11 10.78 -17.75
CA GLY A 712 -30.02 9.79 -18.84
C GLY A 712 -28.75 9.88 -19.71
N ARG A 713 -27.89 10.89 -19.55
CA ARG A 713 -26.59 10.97 -20.25
C ARG A 713 -25.48 10.34 -19.42
N ARG A 714 -25.51 9.00 -19.32
CA ARG A 714 -24.53 8.24 -18.54
C ARG A 714 -23.11 8.41 -19.09
N GLY A 715 -22.15 8.63 -18.19
CA GLY A 715 -20.73 8.78 -18.47
C GLY A 715 -20.33 9.99 -19.30
N GLU A 716 -21.17 11.04 -19.26
CA GLU A 716 -20.87 12.34 -19.85
C GLU A 716 -21.06 13.45 -18.81
N VAL A 717 -20.31 14.55 -18.98
CA VAL A 717 -20.46 15.80 -18.23
C VAL A 717 -20.29 16.96 -19.21
N MET A 718 -21.15 17.96 -19.15
CA MET A 718 -20.94 19.21 -19.88
C MET A 718 -20.07 20.14 -19.02
N VAL A 719 -18.96 20.64 -19.58
CA VAL A 719 -18.07 21.62 -18.94
C VAL A 719 -18.08 22.87 -19.82
N ASP A 720 -18.55 23.98 -19.28
CA ASP A 720 -18.70 25.26 -20.00
C ASP A 720 -19.43 25.07 -21.34
N SER A 721 -20.54 24.34 -21.28
CA SER A 721 -21.39 23.96 -22.43
C SER A 721 -20.76 22.98 -23.43
N ILE A 722 -19.56 22.44 -23.21
CA ILE A 722 -18.94 21.43 -24.07
C ILE A 722 -19.05 20.04 -23.40
N SER A 723 -19.56 19.05 -24.13
CA SER A 723 -19.69 17.67 -23.65
C SER A 723 -18.33 16.97 -23.58
N HIS A 724 -18.09 16.27 -22.47
CA HIS A 724 -16.91 15.45 -22.25
C HIS A 724 -17.29 14.08 -21.70
N HIS A 725 -16.58 13.05 -22.16
CA HIS A 725 -16.69 11.71 -21.62
C HIS A 725 -16.00 11.59 -20.26
N LEU A 726 -16.59 10.82 -19.35
CA LEU A 726 -16.01 10.51 -18.04
C LEU A 726 -14.95 9.40 -18.15
N PRO A 727 -13.87 9.45 -17.36
CA PRO A 727 -13.61 10.44 -16.32
C PRO A 727 -13.10 11.78 -16.85
N ALA A 728 -13.45 12.87 -16.14
CA ALA A 728 -12.98 14.23 -16.44
C ALA A 728 -12.21 14.79 -15.24
N ILE A 729 -10.93 15.10 -15.46
CA ILE A 729 -9.99 15.61 -14.47
C ILE A 729 -9.62 17.04 -14.86
N LEU A 730 -10.25 18.01 -14.21
CA LEU A 730 -10.26 19.41 -14.60
C LEU A 730 -9.39 20.24 -13.65
N SER A 731 -9.00 21.44 -14.09
CA SER A 731 -8.28 22.41 -13.25
C SER A 731 -7.01 21.85 -12.57
N LYS A 732 -6.22 21.05 -13.28
CA LYS A 732 -5.02 20.34 -12.78
C LYS A 732 -5.31 19.34 -11.64
N GLY A 733 -6.48 18.70 -11.68
CA GLY A 733 -6.89 17.69 -10.69
C GLY A 733 -7.67 18.23 -9.50
N ARG A 734 -7.93 19.55 -9.46
CA ARG A 734 -8.73 20.20 -8.41
C ARG A 734 -10.22 19.88 -8.51
N VAL A 735 -10.70 19.46 -9.68
CA VAL A 735 -12.05 18.96 -9.87
C VAL A 735 -11.97 17.64 -10.62
N GLN A 736 -12.64 16.61 -10.11
CA GLN A 736 -12.62 15.28 -10.68
C GLN A 736 -14.06 14.76 -10.78
N VAL A 737 -14.45 14.30 -11.96
CA VAL A 737 -15.78 13.78 -12.23
C VAL A 737 -15.65 12.35 -12.75
N HIS A 738 -16.31 11.41 -12.08
CA HIS A 738 -16.19 9.97 -12.32
C HIS A 738 -17.55 9.30 -12.43
N GLN A 739 -17.64 8.26 -13.27
CA GLN A 739 -18.75 7.33 -13.19
C GLN A 739 -18.64 6.53 -11.88
N HIS A 740 -19.70 6.51 -11.07
CA HIS A 740 -19.73 5.83 -9.78
C HIS A 740 -21.01 4.99 -9.66
N GLY A 741 -20.88 3.68 -9.86
CA GLY A 741 -22.02 2.77 -10.01
C GLY A 741 -22.91 3.17 -11.17
N MET A 742 -24.19 3.37 -10.89
CA MET A 742 -25.18 3.85 -11.85
C MET A 742 -25.21 5.39 -11.99
N GLY A 743 -24.58 6.11 -11.06
CA GLY A 743 -24.55 7.58 -11.04
C GLY A 743 -23.18 8.18 -11.35
N VAL A 744 -23.02 9.43 -10.96
CA VAL A 744 -21.80 10.22 -11.13
C VAL A 744 -21.35 10.78 -9.79
N LEU A 745 -20.03 10.78 -9.57
CA LEU A 745 -19.35 11.33 -8.42
C LEU A 745 -18.46 12.49 -8.87
N LEU A 746 -18.71 13.69 -8.33
CA LEU A 746 -17.88 14.88 -8.51
C LEU A 746 -17.18 15.18 -7.18
N GLN A 747 -15.86 15.37 -7.24
CA GLN A 747 -15.03 15.67 -6.09
C GLN A 747 -14.14 16.87 -6.37
N THR A 748 -13.86 17.64 -5.32
CA THR A 748 -12.94 18.78 -5.35
C THR A 748 -11.80 18.58 -4.37
N ASP A 749 -10.68 19.26 -4.59
CA ASP A 749 -9.50 19.26 -3.71
C ASP A 749 -9.77 19.87 -2.32
N PHE A 750 -10.72 20.80 -2.21
CA PHE A 750 -11.11 21.39 -0.93
C PHE A 750 -12.15 20.56 -0.16
N GLY A 751 -12.66 19.45 -0.73
CA GLY A 751 -13.51 18.49 -0.02
C GLY A 751 -15.01 18.59 -0.30
N LEU A 752 -15.48 19.44 -1.21
CA LEU A 752 -16.86 19.33 -1.74
C LEU A 752 -16.99 18.03 -2.54
N VAL A 753 -18.02 17.25 -2.20
CA VAL A 753 -18.39 16.03 -2.92
C VAL A 753 -19.86 16.12 -3.32
N VAL A 754 -20.14 15.95 -4.61
CA VAL A 754 -21.50 15.90 -5.15
C VAL A 754 -21.73 14.55 -5.81
N ARG A 755 -22.79 13.88 -5.38
CA ARG A 755 -23.23 12.60 -5.94
C ARG A 755 -24.59 12.78 -6.57
N TYR A 756 -24.77 12.21 -7.75
CA TYR A 756 -26.03 12.24 -8.46
C TYR A 756 -26.27 10.91 -9.15
N ASP A 757 -27.43 10.31 -8.92
CA ASP A 757 -27.85 9.04 -9.52
C ASP A 757 -28.27 9.15 -10.99
N LEU A 758 -28.16 10.35 -11.60
CA LEU A 758 -28.66 10.67 -12.93
C LEU A 758 -30.18 10.54 -13.07
N LEU A 759 -30.91 10.66 -11.95
CA LEU A 759 -32.36 10.49 -11.89
C LEU A 759 -33.05 11.43 -10.88
N HIS A 760 -33.05 11.12 -9.58
CA HIS A 760 -33.79 11.87 -8.55
C HIS A 760 -33.08 11.95 -7.19
N HIS A 761 -31.92 11.34 -7.03
CA HIS A 761 -31.16 11.33 -5.79
C HIS A 761 -29.85 12.11 -5.92
N VAL A 762 -29.70 13.14 -5.10
CA VAL A 762 -28.49 13.95 -5.00
C VAL A 762 -28.03 13.98 -3.55
N THR A 763 -26.73 13.82 -3.34
CA THR A 763 -26.10 14.08 -2.05
C THR A 763 -24.98 15.09 -2.24
N VAL A 764 -25.04 16.17 -1.46
CA VAL A 764 -23.98 17.17 -1.37
C VAL A 764 -23.31 17.03 -0.02
N THR A 765 -21.99 16.90 -0.02
CA THR A 765 -21.20 16.74 1.20
C THR A 765 -20.12 17.80 1.24
N VAL A 766 -20.05 18.54 2.35
CA VAL A 766 -19.11 19.65 2.55
C VAL A 766 -18.29 19.45 3.82
N PRO A 767 -17.02 19.90 3.84
CA PRO A 767 -16.22 19.86 5.05
C PRO A 767 -16.68 20.92 6.05
N GLN A 768 -16.39 20.68 7.34
CA GLN A 768 -16.74 21.59 8.44
C GLN A 768 -16.19 23.01 8.27
N SER A 769 -15.16 23.23 7.45
CA SER A 769 -14.69 24.58 7.12
C SER A 769 -15.77 25.46 6.49
N TYR A 770 -16.84 24.88 5.96
CA TYR A 770 -18.01 25.60 5.42
C TYR A 770 -19.12 25.83 6.45
N GLN A 771 -18.92 25.45 7.72
CA GLN A 771 -19.93 25.60 8.77
C GLN A 771 -20.28 27.09 8.94
N GLY A 772 -21.56 27.45 8.76
CA GLY A 772 -22.05 28.82 8.80
C GLY A 772 -21.71 29.69 7.58
N HIS A 773 -21.12 29.12 6.53
CA HIS A 773 -20.73 29.83 5.30
C HIS A 773 -21.65 29.58 4.10
N LEU A 774 -22.64 28.69 4.27
CA LEU A 774 -23.52 28.24 3.21
C LEU A 774 -24.91 28.87 3.36
N CYS A 775 -25.63 28.90 2.26
CA CYS A 775 -27.07 29.12 2.24
C CYS A 775 -27.69 28.40 1.04
N GLY A 776 -29.03 28.37 0.93
CA GLY A 776 -29.75 27.60 -0.08
C GLY A 776 -30.77 26.63 0.55
N LEU A 777 -31.38 25.77 -0.27
CA LEU A 777 -32.30 24.74 0.23
C LEU A 777 -31.68 23.78 1.24
N CYS A 778 -30.36 23.59 1.21
CA CYS A 778 -29.64 22.75 2.16
C CYS A 778 -29.39 23.42 3.53
N GLY A 779 -29.93 24.61 3.78
CA GLY A 779 -29.74 25.35 5.02
C GLY A 779 -28.40 26.07 5.09
N ASN A 780 -28.05 26.55 6.29
CA ASN A 780 -26.85 27.36 6.52
C ASN A 780 -25.66 26.59 7.12
N TYR A 781 -25.88 25.30 7.45
CA TYR A 781 -24.88 24.40 8.01
C TYR A 781 -24.20 24.98 9.25
N ASN A 782 -24.95 25.42 10.25
CA ASN A 782 -24.40 25.98 11.48
C ASN A 782 -24.58 25.04 12.69
N GLY A 783 -25.18 23.87 12.49
CA GLY A 783 -25.51 22.89 13.52
C GLY A 783 -26.90 23.10 14.16
N GLN A 784 -27.69 24.06 13.69
CA GLN A 784 -28.99 24.42 14.25
C GLN A 784 -30.10 24.12 13.24
N ARG A 785 -31.00 23.21 13.62
CA ARG A 785 -32.09 22.76 12.73
C ARG A 785 -33.23 23.77 12.56
N HIS A 786 -33.36 24.72 13.49
CA HIS A 786 -34.56 25.55 13.57
C HIS A 786 -34.49 26.78 12.66
N ASP A 787 -33.30 27.15 12.20
CA ASP A 787 -32.99 28.23 11.28
C ASP A 787 -32.56 27.73 9.89
N ASP A 788 -32.79 26.45 9.57
CA ASP A 788 -32.49 25.94 8.22
C ASP A 788 -33.36 26.57 7.12
N PHE A 789 -34.50 27.18 7.47
CA PHE A 789 -35.42 27.81 6.52
C PHE A 789 -35.19 29.32 6.37
N LEU A 790 -33.93 29.74 6.29
CA LEU A 790 -33.58 31.13 6.00
C LEU A 790 -33.82 31.46 4.51
N LEU A 791 -34.51 32.56 4.28
CA LEU A 791 -34.67 33.16 2.97
C LEU A 791 -33.35 33.82 2.53
N PRO A 792 -33.15 34.13 1.23
CA PRO A 792 -31.99 34.91 0.77
C PRO A 792 -31.85 36.30 1.43
N THR A 793 -32.88 36.77 2.14
CA THR A 793 -32.91 38.01 2.92
C THR A 793 -32.54 37.81 4.41
N ASP A 794 -32.04 36.64 4.78
CA ASP A 794 -31.73 36.21 6.16
C ASP A 794 -32.95 36.21 7.11
N GLN A 795 -34.16 36.16 6.55
CA GLN A 795 -35.40 36.05 7.33
C GLN A 795 -35.85 34.60 7.43
N GLN A 796 -36.32 34.18 8.61
CA GLN A 796 -36.88 32.84 8.80
C GLN A 796 -38.20 32.69 8.04
N ALA A 797 -38.28 31.69 7.16
CA ALA A 797 -39.52 31.36 6.47
C ALA A 797 -40.52 30.67 7.42
N PRO A 798 -41.83 30.93 7.26
CA PRO A 798 -42.85 30.32 8.12
C PRO A 798 -43.09 28.84 7.83
N ASN A 799 -42.70 28.34 6.66
CA ASN A 799 -42.83 26.93 6.26
C ASN A 799 -41.95 26.61 5.03
N ALA A 800 -41.80 25.31 4.75
CA ALA A 800 -40.99 24.78 3.66
C ALA A 800 -41.44 25.25 2.26
N MET A 801 -42.72 25.56 2.05
CA MET A 801 -43.21 26.01 0.73
C MET A 801 -42.78 27.45 0.41
N VAL A 802 -42.84 28.34 1.42
CA VAL A 802 -42.34 29.72 1.29
C VAL A 802 -40.82 29.71 1.14
N PHE A 803 -40.13 28.90 1.94
CA PHE A 803 -38.68 28.68 1.83
C PHE A 803 -38.29 28.19 0.43
N GLY A 804 -38.93 27.11 -0.05
CA GLY A 804 -38.69 26.54 -1.37
C GLY A 804 -38.93 27.51 -2.52
N SER A 805 -39.94 28.37 -2.40
CA SER A 805 -40.25 29.37 -3.42
C SER A 805 -39.20 30.48 -3.53
N ALA A 806 -38.51 30.80 -2.43
CA ALA A 806 -37.51 31.86 -2.41
C ALA A 806 -36.16 31.45 -3.03
N TRP A 807 -35.89 30.14 -3.11
CA TRP A 807 -34.65 29.58 -3.68
C TRP A 807 -34.81 29.09 -5.14
N LYS A 808 -35.87 29.54 -5.83
CA LYS A 808 -36.07 29.31 -7.27
C LYS A 808 -35.14 30.20 -8.10
N THR A 809 -34.57 29.68 -9.18
CA THR A 809 -33.74 30.49 -10.09
C THR A 809 -34.59 31.25 -11.13
N PRO A 810 -34.19 32.46 -11.58
CA PRO A 810 -35.00 33.31 -12.46
C PRO A 810 -35.31 32.76 -13.87
N ASP A 811 -34.49 31.82 -14.37
CA ASP A 811 -34.45 31.45 -15.80
C ASP A 811 -35.38 30.28 -16.21
N ALA A 812 -36.21 29.74 -15.29
CA ALA A 812 -36.99 28.54 -15.54
C ALA A 812 -38.51 28.79 -15.54
N SER A 813 -39.23 28.19 -16.52
CA SER A 813 -40.68 28.09 -16.50
C SER A 813 -41.12 27.13 -15.39
N CYS A 814 -41.31 27.65 -14.17
CA CYS A 814 -41.77 26.83 -13.06
C CYS A 814 -43.21 26.33 -13.31
N GLY A 815 -43.41 25.02 -13.14
CA GLY A 815 -44.75 24.44 -13.02
C GLY A 815 -45.17 24.44 -11.55
N ASP A 816 -46.27 25.13 -11.23
CA ASP A 816 -46.90 24.97 -9.92
C ASP A 816 -47.58 23.61 -9.80
N ASP A 817 -47.84 23.23 -8.55
CA ASP A 817 -48.33 21.93 -8.09
C ASP A 817 -49.46 21.35 -8.94
N CYS A 818 -49.59 20.02 -8.90
CA CYS A 818 -50.69 19.35 -9.57
C CYS A 818 -52.05 19.89 -9.08
N SER A 819 -52.95 20.17 -10.02
CA SER A 819 -54.37 20.37 -9.69
C SER A 819 -54.86 19.19 -8.83
N LYS A 820 -55.65 19.48 -7.78
CA LYS A 820 -56.17 18.48 -6.83
C LYS A 820 -56.84 17.26 -7.49
N ASP A 821 -57.25 17.39 -8.75
CA ASP A 821 -57.89 16.33 -9.56
C ASP A 821 -56.89 15.41 -10.31
N ASP A 822 -55.58 15.72 -10.34
CA ASP A 822 -54.59 15.03 -11.19
C ASP A 822 -53.44 14.31 -10.43
N CYS A 823 -53.31 14.51 -9.12
CA CYS A 823 -52.37 13.75 -8.29
C CYS A 823 -53.06 12.56 -7.61
N PRO A 824 -52.56 11.32 -7.77
CA PRO A 824 -53.14 10.17 -7.09
C PRO A 824 -53.13 10.38 -5.57
N VAL A 825 -54.31 10.35 -4.94
CA VAL A 825 -54.40 10.31 -3.48
C VAL A 825 -53.90 8.93 -3.02
N CYS A 826 -52.87 8.93 -2.18
CA CYS A 826 -52.38 7.70 -1.59
C CYS A 826 -53.33 7.24 -0.47
N THR A 827 -54.26 6.35 -0.80
CA THR A 827 -55.21 5.82 0.20
C THR A 827 -54.46 4.97 1.23
N GLU A 828 -55.00 4.89 2.44
CA GLU A 828 -54.38 4.11 3.54
C GLU A 828 -54.20 2.64 3.15
N GLU A 829 -55.11 2.07 2.36
CA GLU A 829 -54.99 0.68 1.88
C GLU A 829 -53.80 0.50 0.94
N LYS A 830 -53.54 1.48 0.05
CA LYS A 830 -52.36 1.45 -0.83
C LYS A 830 -51.08 1.57 -0.01
N VAL A 831 -51.04 2.51 0.94
CA VAL A 831 -49.87 2.69 1.83
C VAL A 831 -49.57 1.38 2.57
N ALA A 832 -50.58 0.72 3.15
CA ALA A 832 -50.40 -0.54 3.87
C ALA A 832 -49.81 -1.67 2.99
N VAL A 833 -50.07 -1.65 1.68
CA VAL A 833 -49.44 -2.59 0.73
C VAL A 833 -47.99 -2.20 0.45
N LEU A 834 -47.73 -0.92 0.17
CA LEU A 834 -46.39 -0.42 -0.18
C LEU A 834 -45.40 -0.42 0.99
N GLN A 835 -45.89 -0.49 2.24
CA GLN A 835 -45.06 -0.63 3.44
C GLN A 835 -44.54 -2.05 3.66
N LYS A 836 -44.99 -3.05 2.89
CA LYS A 836 -44.54 -4.44 3.06
C LYS A 836 -43.07 -4.63 2.61
N PRO A 837 -42.37 -5.67 3.12
CA PRO A 837 -40.99 -5.99 2.77
C PRO A 837 -40.70 -6.17 1.26
N ASN A 838 -41.69 -6.52 0.46
CA ASN A 838 -41.58 -6.66 -0.99
C ASN A 838 -41.78 -5.34 -1.75
N TYR A 839 -41.81 -4.21 -1.04
CA TYR A 839 -41.88 -2.85 -1.56
C TYR A 839 -40.92 -1.97 -0.74
N CYS A 840 -41.37 -0.82 -0.22
CA CYS A 840 -40.52 0.12 0.51
C CYS A 840 -40.12 -0.40 1.90
N GLY A 841 -40.86 -1.37 2.46
CA GLY A 841 -40.60 -1.93 3.78
C GLY A 841 -39.22 -2.56 3.96
N ILE A 842 -38.56 -2.98 2.87
CA ILE A 842 -37.20 -3.54 2.90
C ILE A 842 -36.17 -2.57 3.52
N LEU A 843 -36.41 -1.26 3.40
CA LEU A 843 -35.50 -0.20 3.86
C LEU A 843 -35.42 -0.10 5.39
N THR A 844 -36.39 -0.64 6.11
CA THR A 844 -36.53 -0.46 7.56
C THR A 844 -36.40 -1.75 8.37
N ILE A 845 -36.08 -2.89 7.72
CA ILE A 845 -35.98 -4.20 8.39
C ILE A 845 -34.65 -4.26 9.17
N PRO A 846 -34.65 -4.35 10.52
CA PRO A 846 -33.41 -4.30 11.30
C PRO A 846 -32.44 -5.44 10.99
N GLU A 847 -32.96 -6.63 10.71
CA GLU A 847 -32.20 -7.82 10.29
C GLU A 847 -32.27 -8.03 8.75
N GLY A 848 -32.51 -6.95 8.00
CA GLY A 848 -32.56 -6.95 6.54
C GLY A 848 -31.25 -6.53 5.88
N PRO A 849 -31.21 -6.42 4.55
CA PRO A 849 -29.97 -6.17 3.80
C PRO A 849 -29.32 -4.81 4.09
N PHE A 850 -30.08 -3.87 4.65
CA PHE A 850 -29.61 -2.55 5.06
C PHE A 850 -29.52 -2.38 6.59
N GLY A 851 -29.75 -3.44 7.37
CA GLY A 851 -29.78 -3.38 8.84
C GLY A 851 -28.49 -2.82 9.44
N SER A 852 -27.35 -3.19 8.86
CA SER A 852 -26.03 -2.66 9.23
C SER A 852 -25.87 -1.17 8.99
N CYS A 853 -26.72 -0.53 8.18
CA CYS A 853 -26.66 0.88 7.83
C CYS A 853 -27.51 1.78 8.74
N HIS A 854 -28.55 1.24 9.39
CA HIS A 854 -29.56 2.04 10.11
C HIS A 854 -29.01 2.92 11.23
N HIS A 855 -27.86 2.55 11.80
CA HIS A 855 -27.20 3.31 12.86
C HIS A 855 -26.36 4.49 12.34
N LEU A 856 -26.05 4.52 11.04
CA LEU A 856 -25.28 5.57 10.38
C LEU A 856 -26.19 6.47 9.55
N ILE A 857 -27.12 5.88 8.79
CA ILE A 857 -28.10 6.58 7.97
C ILE A 857 -29.48 6.15 8.41
N ASP A 858 -30.32 7.09 8.83
CA ASP A 858 -31.71 6.83 9.22
C ASP A 858 -32.55 6.53 7.95
N PRO A 859 -33.20 5.35 7.84
CA PRO A 859 -34.02 5.01 6.69
C PRO A 859 -35.31 5.82 6.58
N ALA A 860 -35.72 6.58 7.61
CA ALA A 860 -37.04 7.21 7.67
C ALA A 860 -37.36 8.10 6.46
N LEU A 861 -36.43 8.98 6.04
CA LEU A 861 -36.65 9.84 4.87
C LEU A 861 -36.80 9.01 3.60
N TYR A 862 -35.87 8.08 3.36
CA TYR A 862 -35.85 7.24 2.16
C TYR A 862 -37.11 6.36 2.07
N PHE A 863 -37.56 5.83 3.20
CA PHE A 863 -38.79 5.07 3.31
C PHE A 863 -40.02 5.91 2.95
N GLN A 864 -40.14 7.12 3.51
CA GLN A 864 -41.26 8.01 3.19
C GLN A 864 -41.24 8.50 1.74
N ALA A 865 -40.06 8.80 1.20
CA ALA A 865 -39.89 9.15 -0.21
C ALA A 865 -40.32 7.98 -1.12
N CYS A 866 -39.85 6.76 -0.84
CA CYS A 866 -40.23 5.56 -1.58
C CYS A 866 -41.75 5.35 -1.59
N LEU A 867 -42.41 5.47 -0.42
CA LEU A 867 -43.87 5.31 -0.35
C LEU A 867 -44.60 6.35 -1.20
N HIS A 868 -44.15 7.61 -1.13
CA HIS A 868 -44.77 8.70 -1.88
C HIS A 868 -44.60 8.51 -3.40
N ASP A 869 -43.37 8.28 -3.84
CA ASP A 869 -43.01 8.16 -5.25
C ASP A 869 -43.68 6.95 -5.89
N LEU A 870 -43.68 5.81 -5.20
CA LEU A 870 -44.32 4.59 -5.67
C LEU A 870 -45.85 4.72 -5.74
N CYS A 871 -46.42 5.54 -4.86
CA CYS A 871 -47.85 5.83 -4.90
C CYS A 871 -48.22 6.74 -6.07
N LEU A 872 -47.40 7.75 -6.36
CA LEU A 872 -47.54 8.62 -7.54
C LEU A 872 -47.37 7.84 -8.85
N ALA A 873 -46.46 6.86 -8.85
CA ALA A 873 -46.20 5.99 -9.99
C ALA A 873 -47.12 4.76 -10.08
N GLU A 874 -48.20 4.71 -9.29
CA GLU A 874 -49.18 3.61 -9.26
C GLU A 874 -48.56 2.21 -9.09
N GLY A 875 -47.47 2.11 -8.32
CA GLY A 875 -46.79 0.83 -8.04
C GLY A 875 -45.73 0.43 -9.05
N ASP A 876 -45.25 1.34 -9.90
CA ASP A 876 -44.17 1.07 -10.87
C ASP A 876 -42.92 0.49 -10.18
N THR A 877 -42.57 -0.73 -10.55
CA THR A 877 -41.44 -1.46 -9.96
C THR A 877 -40.10 -0.80 -10.29
N HIS A 878 -39.97 -0.06 -11.40
CA HIS A 878 -38.76 0.66 -11.72
C HIS A 878 -38.46 1.76 -10.70
N ILE A 879 -39.49 2.53 -10.32
CA ILE A 879 -39.43 3.58 -9.30
C ILE A 879 -39.11 3.00 -7.92
N LEU A 880 -39.72 1.86 -7.57
CA LEU A 880 -39.39 1.13 -6.35
C LEU A 880 -37.89 0.78 -6.30
N CYS A 881 -37.37 0.18 -7.36
CA CYS A 881 -35.97 -0.26 -7.40
C CYS A 881 -34.97 0.91 -7.37
N GLN A 882 -35.34 2.05 -7.94
CA GLN A 882 -34.54 3.28 -7.89
C GLN A 882 -34.55 3.92 -6.50
N SER A 883 -35.71 3.94 -5.85
CA SER A 883 -35.84 4.39 -4.47
C SER A 883 -34.98 3.54 -3.52
N ILE A 884 -35.00 2.21 -3.68
CA ILE A 884 -34.16 1.31 -2.89
C ILE A 884 -32.67 1.51 -3.21
N GLN A 885 -32.32 1.64 -4.50
CA GLN A 885 -30.93 1.90 -4.92
C GLN A 885 -30.38 3.18 -4.29
N SER A 886 -31.20 4.22 -4.13
CA SER A 886 -30.78 5.50 -3.53
C SER A 886 -30.29 5.29 -2.10
N TYR A 887 -31.03 4.54 -1.29
CA TYR A 887 -30.63 4.20 0.07
C TYR A 887 -29.44 3.23 0.11
N ALA A 888 -29.44 2.21 -0.75
CA ALA A 888 -28.30 1.29 -0.89
C ALA A 888 -26.99 2.04 -1.17
N THR A 889 -27.04 3.02 -2.09
CA THR A 889 -25.90 3.86 -2.46
C THR A 889 -25.48 4.74 -1.28
N ALA A 890 -26.42 5.39 -0.59
CA ALA A 890 -26.11 6.19 0.60
C ALA A 890 -25.42 5.38 1.71
N CYS A 891 -25.86 4.13 1.92
CA CYS A 891 -25.21 3.20 2.86
C CYS A 891 -23.78 2.84 2.45
N GLN A 892 -23.57 2.51 1.17
CA GLN A 892 -22.25 2.17 0.65
C GLN A 892 -21.29 3.35 0.68
N ASP A 893 -21.79 4.57 0.42
CA ASP A 893 -21.03 5.81 0.53
C ASP A 893 -20.64 6.13 1.99
N ALA A 894 -21.46 5.73 2.96
CA ALA A 894 -21.12 5.77 4.38
C ALA A 894 -20.11 4.69 4.80
N GLY A 895 -19.60 3.89 3.85
CA GLY A 895 -18.62 2.82 4.09
C GLY A 895 -19.24 1.53 4.59
N VAL A 896 -20.56 1.37 4.54
CA VAL A 896 -21.25 0.18 5.00
C VAL A 896 -21.23 -0.90 3.92
N ILE A 897 -20.79 -2.10 4.31
CA ILE A 897 -20.96 -3.30 3.49
C ILE A 897 -22.41 -3.76 3.65
N ILE A 898 -23.22 -3.58 2.61
CA ILE A 898 -24.62 -4.01 2.55
C ILE A 898 -24.74 -5.45 2.04
N GLU A 899 -25.81 -6.15 2.41
CA GLU A 899 -26.10 -7.47 1.87
C GLU A 899 -26.83 -7.39 0.52
N ALA A 900 -26.86 -8.51 -0.21
CA ALA A 900 -27.55 -8.59 -1.49
C ALA A 900 -29.07 -8.40 -1.33
N TRP A 901 -29.60 -7.28 -1.86
CA TRP A 901 -31.04 -6.98 -1.82
C TRP A 901 -31.76 -7.27 -3.15
N ARG A 902 -31.05 -7.25 -4.29
CA ARG A 902 -31.59 -7.60 -5.61
C ARG A 902 -31.69 -9.11 -5.82
N ARG A 903 -32.72 -9.55 -6.52
CA ARG A 903 -32.95 -10.93 -6.97
C ARG A 903 -33.49 -10.92 -8.40
N SER A 904 -33.42 -12.05 -9.11
CA SER A 904 -33.99 -12.17 -10.46
C SER A 904 -35.49 -11.82 -10.52
N SER A 905 -36.23 -12.05 -9.43
CA SER A 905 -37.64 -11.72 -9.29
C SER A 905 -37.92 -10.38 -8.59
N PHE A 906 -36.90 -9.69 -8.06
CA PHE A 906 -37.05 -8.47 -7.27
C PHE A 906 -35.93 -7.48 -7.59
N CYS A 907 -36.28 -6.44 -8.33
CA CYS A 907 -35.33 -5.42 -8.79
C CYS A 907 -34.11 -5.96 -9.54
N PRO A 908 -34.28 -6.75 -10.61
CA PRO A 908 -33.15 -7.16 -11.44
C PRO A 908 -32.48 -5.94 -12.08
N LEU A 909 -31.14 -5.91 -12.07
CA LEU A 909 -30.35 -4.89 -12.78
C LEU A 909 -29.88 -5.47 -14.12
N SER A 910 -30.21 -4.79 -15.22
CA SER A 910 -29.71 -5.14 -16.55
C SER A 910 -28.41 -4.39 -16.83
N CYS A 911 -27.35 -5.13 -17.12
CA CYS A 911 -26.04 -4.55 -17.43
C CYS A 911 -25.78 -4.48 -18.94
N PRO A 912 -25.04 -3.47 -19.41
CA PRO A 912 -24.58 -3.40 -20.80
C PRO A 912 -23.86 -4.67 -21.26
N ALA A 913 -23.75 -4.85 -22.58
CA ALA A 913 -22.96 -5.96 -23.13
C ALA A 913 -21.53 -5.95 -22.57
N ASN A 914 -21.00 -7.15 -22.30
CA ASN A 914 -19.68 -7.36 -21.70
C ASN A 914 -19.50 -6.75 -20.30
N SER A 915 -20.59 -6.72 -19.53
CA SER A 915 -20.58 -6.34 -18.13
C SER A 915 -21.56 -7.17 -17.31
N SER A 916 -21.26 -7.34 -16.04
CA SER A 916 -22.02 -8.13 -15.08
C SER A 916 -22.37 -7.31 -13.83
N TYR A 917 -23.45 -7.68 -13.17
CA TYR A 917 -23.89 -7.03 -11.93
C TYR A 917 -22.91 -7.33 -10.79
N SER A 918 -22.56 -6.29 -10.03
CA SER A 918 -21.76 -6.40 -8.81
C SER A 918 -22.29 -5.47 -7.73
N LEU A 919 -22.30 -5.94 -6.48
CA LEU A 919 -22.58 -5.11 -5.30
C LEU A 919 -21.47 -4.09 -5.02
N CYS A 920 -20.28 -4.27 -5.59
CA CYS A 920 -19.12 -3.41 -5.38
C CYS A 920 -18.37 -3.31 -6.70
N THR A 921 -18.77 -2.36 -7.55
CA THR A 921 -18.09 -2.02 -8.79
C THR A 921 -17.30 -0.72 -8.64
N ASN A 922 -16.13 -0.67 -9.28
CA ASN A 922 -15.33 0.54 -9.42
C ASN A 922 -14.99 0.74 -10.90
N LEU A 923 -15.95 1.32 -11.63
CA LEU A 923 -15.84 1.58 -13.06
C LEU A 923 -14.70 2.54 -13.40
N CYS A 924 -14.27 3.40 -12.48
CA CYS A 924 -13.12 4.26 -12.71
C CYS A 924 -11.83 3.46 -12.89
N LEU A 925 -11.54 2.54 -11.96
CA LEU A 925 -10.35 1.68 -12.02
C LEU A 925 -10.35 0.78 -13.26
N LYS A 926 -11.53 0.38 -13.73
CA LYS A 926 -11.73 -0.45 -14.92
C LYS A 926 -12.11 0.36 -16.16
N SER A 927 -11.90 1.66 -16.16
CA SER A 927 -12.12 2.50 -17.34
C SER A 927 -10.92 2.45 -18.28
N CYS A 928 -11.13 2.83 -19.55
CA CYS A 928 -10.03 3.01 -20.50
C CYS A 928 -9.03 4.08 -20.04
N ALA A 929 -9.47 5.07 -19.27
CA ALA A 929 -8.60 6.07 -18.66
C ALA A 929 -7.81 5.51 -17.45
N GLY A 930 -8.40 4.58 -16.69
CA GLY A 930 -7.81 3.96 -15.50
C GLY A 930 -6.54 3.14 -15.75
N LEU A 931 -6.29 2.71 -17.00
CA LEU A 931 -5.06 2.01 -17.42
C LEU A 931 -3.78 2.84 -17.24
N ARG A 932 -3.90 4.16 -17.28
CA ARG A 932 -2.72 5.06 -17.24
C ARG A 932 -2.44 5.61 -15.84
N ASP A 933 -3.46 5.78 -15.00
CA ASP A 933 -3.29 6.37 -13.67
C ASP A 933 -4.47 6.02 -12.72
N ALA A 934 -4.41 4.83 -12.13
CA ALA A 934 -5.39 4.34 -11.16
C ALA A 934 -5.43 5.15 -9.85
N SER A 935 -4.42 5.99 -9.57
CA SER A 935 -4.33 6.77 -8.33
C SER A 935 -5.39 7.87 -8.24
N LYS A 936 -5.95 8.27 -9.38
CA LYS A 936 -6.97 9.33 -9.49
C LYS A 936 -8.40 8.81 -9.38
N CYS A 937 -8.59 7.51 -9.19
CA CYS A 937 -9.92 6.92 -9.04
C CYS A 937 -10.40 6.93 -7.58
N PRO A 938 -11.72 7.06 -7.34
CA PRO A 938 -12.30 6.86 -6.03
C PRO A 938 -11.94 5.46 -5.50
N LYS A 939 -11.56 5.36 -4.22
CA LYS A 939 -11.25 4.06 -3.59
C LYS A 939 -12.51 3.31 -3.13
N THR A 940 -13.63 4.02 -3.04
CA THR A 940 -14.94 3.45 -2.73
C THR A 940 -15.50 2.71 -3.95
N CYS A 941 -16.27 1.67 -3.68
CA CYS A 941 -17.09 0.99 -4.68
C CYS A 941 -18.56 1.09 -4.26
N VAL A 942 -19.44 1.06 -5.25
CA VAL A 942 -20.89 1.04 -5.05
C VAL A 942 -21.49 -0.02 -5.94
N GLU A 943 -22.74 -0.38 -5.67
CA GLU A 943 -23.50 -1.31 -6.49
C GLU A 943 -23.68 -0.79 -7.93
N GLY A 944 -23.56 -1.69 -8.91
CA GLY A 944 -23.75 -1.35 -10.32
C GLY A 944 -23.25 -2.43 -11.27
N CYS A 945 -23.07 -2.05 -12.53
CA CYS A 945 -22.49 -2.92 -13.54
C CYS A 945 -20.96 -2.79 -13.55
N ASP A 946 -20.28 -3.92 -13.61
CA ASP A 946 -18.83 -4.04 -13.64
C ASP A 946 -18.41 -4.65 -14.98
N CYS A 947 -17.38 -4.10 -15.63
CA CYS A 947 -16.93 -4.64 -16.91
C CYS A 947 -16.34 -6.03 -16.74
N ASP A 948 -16.73 -6.94 -17.64
CA ASP A 948 -16.22 -8.30 -17.65
C ASP A 948 -14.72 -8.30 -18.00
N LYS A 949 -14.02 -9.37 -17.63
CA LYS A 949 -12.57 -9.47 -17.83
C LYS A 949 -12.21 -9.31 -19.32
N GLY A 950 -11.25 -8.44 -19.61
CA GLY A 950 -10.79 -8.12 -20.98
C GLY A 950 -11.51 -6.92 -21.61
N TYR A 951 -12.53 -6.40 -20.91
CA TYR A 951 -13.23 -5.19 -21.29
C TYR A 951 -12.91 -4.05 -20.32
N ARG A 952 -13.10 -2.83 -20.78
CA ARG A 952 -12.89 -1.59 -20.04
C ARG A 952 -14.04 -0.63 -20.33
N PHE A 953 -14.40 0.17 -19.32
CA PHE A 953 -15.46 1.15 -19.45
C PHE A 953 -14.97 2.36 -20.26
N ASP A 954 -15.65 2.69 -21.35
CA ASP A 954 -15.29 3.81 -22.24
C ASP A 954 -16.11 5.08 -22.00
N GLY A 955 -16.89 5.12 -20.92
CA GLY A 955 -17.87 6.17 -20.65
C GLY A 955 -19.30 5.77 -21.01
N HIS A 956 -19.54 4.85 -21.95
CA HIS A 956 -20.90 4.41 -22.30
C HIS A 956 -21.12 2.92 -22.03
N GLY A 957 -20.14 2.08 -22.38
CA GLY A 957 -20.23 0.64 -22.21
C GLY A 957 -18.85 0.02 -21.98
N CYS A 958 -18.82 -1.31 -21.97
CA CYS A 958 -17.59 -2.06 -21.79
C CYS A 958 -17.07 -2.51 -23.16
N VAL A 959 -15.94 -1.93 -23.57
CA VAL A 959 -15.27 -2.19 -24.85
C VAL A 959 -14.00 -3.03 -24.62
N PRO A 960 -13.54 -3.82 -25.60
CA PRO A 960 -12.26 -4.51 -25.50
C PRO A 960 -11.12 -3.53 -25.17
N GLU A 961 -10.13 -3.98 -24.41
CA GLU A 961 -9.00 -3.14 -23.99
C GLU A 961 -8.23 -2.50 -25.16
N ASP A 962 -8.07 -3.23 -26.27
CA ASP A 962 -7.43 -2.73 -27.50
C ASP A 962 -8.25 -1.66 -28.23
N ASN A 963 -9.54 -1.54 -27.89
CA ASN A 963 -10.44 -0.53 -28.42
C ASN A 963 -10.59 0.66 -27.45
N CYS A 964 -9.66 0.83 -26.51
CA CYS A 964 -9.64 2.02 -25.68
C CYS A 964 -9.19 3.27 -26.45
N GLY A 965 -9.82 4.40 -26.11
CA GLY A 965 -9.53 5.69 -26.70
C GLY A 965 -8.31 6.39 -26.10
N CYS A 966 -8.25 7.70 -26.23
CA CYS A 966 -7.14 8.55 -25.82
C CYS A 966 -7.50 9.30 -24.53
N PHE A 967 -6.60 9.27 -23.55
CA PHE A 967 -6.72 10.09 -22.35
C PHE A 967 -5.63 11.16 -22.35
N VAL A 968 -6.00 12.42 -22.55
CA VAL A 968 -5.08 13.55 -22.73
C VAL A 968 -5.63 14.76 -21.98
N ASP A 969 -4.76 15.46 -21.23
CA ASP A 969 -5.11 16.65 -20.43
C ASP A 969 -6.28 16.44 -19.47
N GLY A 970 -6.39 15.24 -18.90
CA GLY A 970 -7.46 14.87 -17.98
C GLY A 970 -8.82 14.62 -18.64
N LYS A 971 -8.89 14.55 -19.98
CA LYS A 971 -10.13 14.29 -20.72
C LYS A 971 -10.00 12.99 -21.52
N TYR A 972 -11.08 12.21 -21.52
CA TYR A 972 -11.18 10.99 -22.33
C TYR A 972 -11.82 11.29 -23.69
N TYR A 973 -11.24 10.73 -24.75
CA TYR A 973 -11.71 10.77 -26.13
C TYR A 973 -11.83 9.36 -26.66
N LYS A 974 -12.94 9.03 -27.32
CA LYS A 974 -13.18 7.71 -27.92
C LYS A 974 -12.21 7.45 -29.08
N PRO A 975 -11.94 6.17 -29.43
CA PRO A 975 -11.15 5.84 -30.60
C PRO A 975 -11.64 6.56 -31.86
N TYR A 976 -10.74 7.23 -32.56
CA TYR A 976 -11.02 7.97 -33.80
C TYR A 976 -11.99 9.14 -33.66
N GLU A 977 -12.33 9.54 -32.43
CA GLU A 977 -13.11 10.74 -32.18
C GLU A 977 -12.33 11.98 -32.65
N SER A 978 -13.00 12.83 -33.43
CA SER A 978 -12.44 14.08 -33.93
C SER A 978 -13.16 15.26 -33.29
N VAL A 979 -12.39 16.14 -32.65
CA VAL A 979 -12.90 17.31 -31.93
C VAL A 979 -12.20 18.58 -32.41
N LEU A 980 -12.91 19.70 -32.38
CA LEU A 980 -12.31 21.02 -32.56
C LEU A 980 -11.83 21.58 -31.22
N LYS A 981 -10.66 22.22 -31.23
CA LYS A 981 -10.05 22.91 -30.08
C LYS A 981 -9.64 24.33 -30.48
N GLU A 982 -9.35 25.16 -29.47
CA GLU A 982 -8.82 26.52 -29.65
C GLU A 982 -9.72 27.38 -30.55
N ASN A 983 -11.03 27.43 -30.25
CA ASN A 983 -12.02 28.19 -31.02
C ASN A 983 -12.03 27.81 -32.53
N CYS A 984 -12.15 26.50 -32.80
CA CYS A 984 -12.15 25.90 -34.14
C CYS A 984 -10.86 26.08 -34.95
N GLN A 985 -9.76 26.55 -34.34
CA GLN A 985 -8.46 26.73 -35.01
C GLN A 985 -7.68 25.43 -35.19
N ARG A 986 -8.05 24.38 -34.44
CA ARG A 986 -7.39 23.07 -34.52
C ARG A 986 -8.42 21.95 -34.54
N ARG A 987 -8.17 20.94 -35.37
CA ARG A 987 -8.91 19.67 -35.38
C ARG A 987 -8.00 18.59 -34.83
N CYS A 988 -8.43 17.93 -33.76
CA CYS A 988 -7.69 16.87 -33.11
C CYS A 988 -8.46 15.55 -33.18
N THR A 989 -7.78 14.49 -33.60
CA THR A 989 -8.35 13.15 -33.69
C THR A 989 -7.63 12.21 -32.74
N CYS A 990 -8.38 11.43 -31.96
CA CYS A 990 -7.82 10.38 -31.12
C CYS A 990 -7.38 9.19 -31.98
N VAL A 991 -6.10 8.88 -31.97
CA VAL A 991 -5.57 7.67 -32.61
C VAL A 991 -5.11 6.72 -31.49
N PRO A 992 -5.77 5.55 -31.31
CA PRO A 992 -5.37 4.57 -30.30
C PRO A 992 -3.87 4.25 -30.36
N GLY A 993 -3.21 4.23 -29.21
CA GLY A 993 -1.75 4.04 -29.09
C GLY A 993 -0.88 5.28 -29.40
N GLN A 994 -1.37 6.25 -30.18
CA GLN A 994 -0.61 7.47 -30.53
C GLN A 994 -1.07 8.73 -29.77
N GLY A 995 -2.27 8.72 -29.19
CA GLY A 995 -2.84 9.87 -28.50
C GLY A 995 -3.61 10.81 -29.44
N LEU A 996 -3.74 12.09 -29.09
CA LEU A 996 -4.40 13.09 -29.94
C LEU A 996 -3.45 13.60 -31.02
N THR A 997 -3.81 13.38 -32.28
CA THR A 997 -3.12 13.96 -33.43
C THR A 997 -3.91 15.19 -33.89
N CYS A 998 -3.28 16.37 -33.91
CA CYS A 998 -3.96 17.63 -34.23
C CYS A 998 -3.40 18.29 -35.49
N SER A 999 -4.27 18.83 -36.33
CA SER A 999 -3.94 19.69 -37.48
C SER A 999 -4.60 21.06 -37.36
N SER A 1000 -4.05 22.05 -38.06
CA SER A 1000 -4.67 23.38 -38.20
C SER A 1000 -6.03 23.28 -38.90
N HIS A 1001 -7.00 24.05 -38.44
CA HIS A 1001 -8.36 24.10 -38.97
C HIS A 1001 -8.87 25.55 -38.96
N SER A 1002 -9.80 25.86 -39.84
CA SER A 1002 -10.53 27.13 -39.84
C SER A 1002 -11.92 26.88 -40.41
N CYS A 1003 -12.94 27.52 -39.82
CA CYS A 1003 -14.27 27.56 -40.42
C CYS A 1003 -14.21 28.25 -41.79
N THR A 1004 -15.10 27.90 -42.71
CA THR A 1004 -15.21 28.61 -43.99
C THR A 1004 -15.74 30.04 -43.79
N ASP A 1005 -15.66 30.90 -44.81
CA ASP A 1005 -16.06 32.31 -44.71
C ASP A 1005 -17.56 32.50 -44.39
N ASP A 1006 -18.38 31.48 -44.61
CA ASP A 1006 -19.81 31.41 -44.31
C ASP A 1006 -20.15 30.66 -43.00
N GLU A 1007 -19.15 30.18 -42.27
CA GLU A 1007 -19.29 29.42 -41.02
C GLU A 1007 -18.76 30.23 -39.82
N THR A 1008 -19.43 30.11 -38.67
CA THR A 1008 -18.98 30.70 -37.41
C THR A 1008 -18.70 29.62 -36.38
N CYS A 1009 -17.56 29.70 -35.69
CA CYS A 1009 -17.24 28.77 -34.61
C CYS A 1009 -18.20 28.98 -33.43
N GLU A 1010 -19.07 28.01 -33.19
CA GLU A 1010 -20.07 28.05 -32.14
C GLU A 1010 -20.14 26.70 -31.41
N ILE A 1011 -20.71 26.70 -30.21
CA ILE A 1011 -21.04 25.46 -29.50
C ILE A 1011 -22.52 25.16 -29.77
N ARG A 1012 -22.81 24.00 -30.37
CA ARG A 1012 -24.18 23.51 -30.58
C ARG A 1012 -24.31 22.10 -30.04
N ASP A 1013 -25.37 21.86 -29.25
CA ASP A 1013 -25.66 20.56 -28.63
C ASP A 1013 -24.50 19.92 -27.86
N GLY A 1014 -23.62 20.74 -27.27
CA GLY A 1014 -22.45 20.28 -26.53
C GLY A 1014 -21.18 20.06 -27.37
N LEU A 1015 -21.21 20.37 -28.66
CA LEU A 1015 -20.08 20.18 -29.58
C LEU A 1015 -19.59 21.53 -30.09
N LEU A 1016 -18.28 21.76 -30.03
CA LEU A 1016 -17.65 22.92 -30.66
C LEU A 1016 -17.47 22.63 -32.15
N GLY A 1017 -18.09 23.46 -33.00
CA GLY A 1017 -18.19 23.25 -34.43
C GLY A 1017 -18.09 24.54 -35.24
N CYS A 1018 -17.72 24.38 -36.50
CA CYS A 1018 -18.18 25.21 -37.60
C CYS A 1018 -19.43 24.48 -38.15
#